data_AF-A0A165LSF5-F1
#
_entry.id   AF-A0A165LSF5-F1
#
_cell.length_a   1.000
_cell.length_b   1.000
_cell.length_c   1.000
_cell.angle_alpha   90.00
_cell.angle_beta   90.00
_cell.angle_gamma   90.00
#
_symmetry.space_group_name_H-M   'P 1'
#
loop_
_entity.id
_entity.type
_entity.pdbx_description
1 polymer ?
#
loop_
_entity_poly.entity_id
_entity_poly.type
_entity_poly.pdbx_seq_one_letter_code
_entity_poly.pdbx_strand_id
1 'polypeptide(L)'
;LCLFDPLIAELGSDEPDKDLQTHVETVLREIHKTVSGQFISFNADNRQFYLDLQKTDDFDALIDKRAESLGQAQLDRFYYEALKRVMECQDVTYVTGYKIWQHELVWQEHKAARTGYLFFGAPNERSTAVPQRDFYIYFIQPNDPPRFRDDKVNDEVFFRLKGTDEEFLTALKSYAAALDLAGSSSGHAKATYEAKANGFLKNLVQWLQKHMADAFEVTYQGRTKSMNEWAKGKSIRDLSGISPHETINFRDLVNTIAGICLAPNFENLAPEHPFFSALITGSNRTQAAEDALRAIAGQNRTKQATAVLDALELLDGEKVSPYKSKYAKFIQGAVAAKGHGQVINRSEIIQDEHGVEYMNPGVARLEPEWVVVILAALVYSGDIVLSIPGRKFDATGLPQLAATGMEELVRFKHLEQPKEWNLPALKALFELLGMTPGMAQLVTQGKDEPVQNLQQAVGKIVKRLVMTQQTLREGLSFWGLDLLAGTDLASQASGLDEAKAFFESLQAYSSPGKLKNFRYSSSEVLAHEKAVKALDELDALRAFIMDHSPTASWLSTAEAVLPADHDWVDRMKTTRKDVLEALKQADLSELTSQSQSIEAKLQQLKKEYIVAYIGLHTKARLGVNDDKRKAGLLNDQRLQTLLKLAGIDLMPRQQLTDYQNRLAGLKSCFALTEQNLDASPICPHCGFRPSLENSTVGGAQMIEQMDAQLDTMVENWTATILGNLEDPITRSNMDLLKIDDREPLEAFIKSKELPVPLDSNVVHALKEVLSGLVKVPVKAVELQHALQVTGGPATPMEMKKRFEEYIDQLTKGKDPAKVRIVME
;
A
#
# COMPACT_ATOMS: atom_id res chain seq x y z
N LEU A 1 99.22 21.73 -9.04
CA LEU A 1 100.18 22.37 -8.11
C LEU A 1 100.37 21.50 -6.87
N CYS A 2 99.32 21.12 -6.13
CA CYS A 2 99.45 20.21 -4.98
C CYS A 2 99.92 18.80 -5.34
N LEU A 3 99.52 18.23 -6.48
CA LEU A 3 99.91 16.88 -6.94
C LEU A 3 101.42 16.68 -7.20
N PHE A 4 102.21 17.77 -7.22
CA PHE A 4 103.67 17.70 -7.39
C PHE A 4 104.43 17.88 -6.07
N ASP A 5 103.71 17.91 -4.94
CA ASP A 5 104.31 17.93 -3.62
C ASP A 5 104.95 16.56 -3.31
N PRO A 6 106.24 16.51 -2.93
CA PRO A 6 106.95 15.26 -2.65
C PRO A 6 106.25 14.39 -1.59
N LEU A 7 105.54 15.00 -0.63
CA LEU A 7 104.85 14.30 0.45
C LEU A 7 103.63 13.51 -0.05
N ILE A 8 103.05 13.88 -1.20
CA ILE A 8 101.91 13.15 -1.79
C ILE A 8 102.38 11.85 -2.47
N ALA A 9 103.62 11.83 -2.98
CA ALA A 9 104.21 10.61 -3.53
C ALA A 9 104.48 9.53 -2.44
N GLU A 10 104.53 9.93 -1.17
CA GLU A 10 104.71 9.03 -0.02
C GLU A 10 103.41 8.37 0.46
N LEU A 11 102.23 8.75 -0.08
CA LEU A 11 100.92 8.16 0.26
C LEU A 11 100.71 6.74 -0.31
N GLY A 12 101.60 6.30 -1.20
CA GLY A 12 101.86 4.88 -1.44
C GLY A 12 101.02 4.18 -2.53
N SER A 13 100.15 4.87 -3.27
CA SER A 13 99.46 4.29 -4.45
C SER A 13 99.95 4.88 -5.79
N ASP A 14 99.61 4.17 -6.87
CA ASP A 14 99.89 4.59 -8.26
C ASP A 14 98.94 5.71 -8.76
N GLU A 15 97.97 6.15 -7.94
CA GLU A 15 96.96 7.18 -8.26
C GLU A 15 97.00 8.35 -7.24
N PRO A 16 98.05 9.20 -7.28
CA PRO A 16 98.28 10.24 -6.28
C PRO A 16 97.17 11.31 -6.20
N ASP A 17 96.33 11.45 -7.23
CA ASP A 17 95.18 12.34 -7.25
C ASP A 17 94.00 11.81 -6.41
N LYS A 18 93.72 10.50 -6.46
CA LYS A 18 92.66 9.89 -5.66
C LYS A 18 93.05 9.74 -4.20
N ASP A 19 94.32 9.47 -3.91
CA ASP A 19 94.84 9.42 -2.54
C ASP A 19 94.72 10.79 -1.88
N LEU A 20 95.15 11.84 -2.58
CA LEU A 20 95.00 13.21 -2.10
C LEU A 20 93.53 13.56 -1.89
N GLN A 21 92.65 13.23 -2.84
CA GLN A 21 91.22 13.48 -2.70
C GLN A 21 90.63 12.76 -1.48
N THR A 22 90.91 11.46 -1.32
CA THR A 22 90.40 10.66 -0.21
C THR A 22 90.93 11.17 1.14
N HIS A 23 92.21 11.55 1.20
CA HIS A 23 92.81 12.13 2.39
C HIS A 23 92.17 13.48 2.73
N VAL A 24 91.99 14.36 1.74
CA VAL A 24 91.32 15.66 1.92
C VAL A 24 89.86 15.47 2.36
N GLU A 25 89.10 14.57 1.73
CA GLU A 25 87.72 14.27 2.12
C GLU A 25 87.64 13.68 3.53
N THR A 26 88.59 12.83 3.92
CA THR A 26 88.68 12.27 5.27
C THR A 26 89.02 13.34 6.30
N VAL A 27 90.03 14.17 6.02
CA VAL A 27 90.41 15.29 6.90
C VAL A 27 89.26 16.30 7.03
N LEU A 28 88.57 16.63 5.93
CA LEU A 28 87.40 17.51 5.98
C LEU A 28 86.24 16.88 6.76
N ARG A 29 86.03 15.56 6.64
CA ARG A 29 85.02 14.83 7.42
C ARG A 29 85.37 14.80 8.91
N GLU A 30 86.63 14.58 9.26
CA GLU A 30 87.11 14.60 10.64
C GLU A 30 87.07 16.02 11.24
N ILE A 31 87.45 17.05 10.48
CA ILE A 31 87.31 18.45 10.90
C ILE A 31 85.83 18.78 11.12
N HIS A 32 84.96 18.45 10.16
CA HIS A 32 83.52 18.64 10.25
C HIS A 32 82.93 17.92 11.47
N LYS A 33 83.34 16.68 11.74
CA LYS A 33 82.95 15.92 12.95
C LYS A 33 83.46 16.58 14.24
N THR A 34 84.71 17.03 14.25
CA THR A 34 85.37 17.61 15.43
C THR A 34 84.75 18.93 15.85
N VAL A 35 84.41 19.81 14.90
CA VAL A 35 83.71 21.08 15.17
C VAL A 35 82.20 20.90 15.31
N SER A 36 81.71 19.65 15.35
CA SER A 36 80.27 19.32 15.38
C SER A 36 79.49 20.08 14.29
N GLY A 37 80.05 20.16 13.07
CA GLY A 37 79.44 20.78 11.89
C GLY A 37 79.28 22.31 11.92
N GLN A 38 79.79 22.99 12.95
CA GLN A 38 79.75 24.45 13.04
C GLN A 38 80.53 25.11 11.90
N PHE A 39 79.92 26.09 11.24
CA PHE A 39 80.51 26.90 10.17
C PHE A 39 80.92 26.18 8.88
N ILE A 40 80.76 24.86 8.74
CA ILE A 40 81.11 24.09 7.54
C ILE A 40 79.88 23.34 7.05
N SER A 41 79.52 23.50 5.78
CA SER A 41 78.39 22.82 5.13
C SER A 41 78.89 21.98 3.96
N PHE A 42 78.31 20.78 3.77
CA PHE A 42 78.61 19.87 2.68
C PHE A 42 77.39 19.70 1.76
N ASN A 43 77.59 19.91 0.47
CA ASN A 43 76.57 19.63 -0.54
C ASN A 43 76.88 18.30 -1.25
N ALA A 44 76.02 17.30 -1.04
CA ALA A 44 76.21 15.95 -1.58
C ALA A 44 76.09 15.88 -3.11
N ASP A 45 75.32 16.78 -3.73
CA ASP A 45 75.04 16.76 -5.18
C ASP A 45 76.24 17.21 -6.01
N ASN A 46 77.04 18.12 -5.47
CA ASN A 46 78.22 18.68 -6.15
C ASN A 46 79.54 18.45 -5.39
N ARG A 47 79.49 17.71 -4.28
CA ARG A 47 80.63 17.35 -3.40
C ARG A 47 81.42 18.54 -2.85
N GLN A 48 80.79 19.70 -2.71
CA GLN A 48 81.47 20.90 -2.20
C GLN A 48 81.34 21.05 -0.69
N PHE A 49 82.47 21.36 -0.04
CA PHE A 49 82.52 21.88 1.32
C PHE A 49 82.67 23.40 1.28
N TYR A 50 81.87 24.14 2.04
CA TYR A 50 81.95 25.61 2.11
C TYR A 50 81.72 26.13 3.53
N LEU A 51 82.22 27.34 3.79
CA LEU A 51 82.04 28.02 5.07
C LEU A 51 80.66 28.67 5.13
N ASP A 52 79.83 28.23 6.06
CA ASP A 52 78.47 28.73 6.30
C ASP A 52 78.40 29.48 7.63
N LEU A 53 78.65 30.79 7.58
CA LEU A 53 78.73 31.65 8.75
C LEU A 53 77.38 31.87 9.45
N GLN A 54 76.26 31.47 8.83
CA GLN A 54 74.92 31.55 9.44
C GLN A 54 74.55 30.29 10.23
N LYS A 55 75.25 29.18 9.99
CA LYS A 55 75.05 27.90 10.69
C LYS A 55 75.80 27.89 12.03
N THR A 56 75.12 28.39 13.07
CA THR A 56 75.64 28.43 14.45
C THR A 56 75.57 27.07 15.15
N ASP A 57 74.56 26.26 14.85
CA ASP A 57 74.40 24.89 15.34
C ASP A 57 74.14 23.93 14.16
N ASP A 58 74.96 22.89 14.02
CA ASP A 58 74.67 21.78 13.10
C ASP A 58 73.87 20.71 13.83
N PHE A 59 72.55 20.80 13.71
CA PHE A 59 71.64 19.84 14.32
C PHE A 59 71.87 18.41 13.84
N ASP A 60 72.31 18.19 12.59
CA ASP A 60 72.57 16.84 12.07
C ASP A 60 73.82 16.23 12.69
N ALA A 61 74.92 16.98 12.74
CA ALA A 61 76.15 16.52 13.39
C ALA A 61 75.96 16.25 14.90
N LEU A 62 75.11 17.05 15.57
CA LEU A 62 74.77 16.83 16.98
C LEU A 62 73.91 15.57 17.18
N ILE A 63 72.99 15.28 16.26
CA ILE A 63 72.19 14.04 16.26
C ILE A 63 73.11 12.84 16.05
N ASP A 64 74.02 12.89 15.08
CA ASP A 64 74.97 11.80 14.78
C ASP A 64 75.87 11.51 15.98
N LYS A 65 76.43 12.56 16.61
CA LYS A 65 77.23 12.42 17.83
C LYS A 65 76.42 11.82 18.98
N ARG A 66 75.16 12.22 19.15
CA ARG A 66 74.29 11.64 20.19
C ARG A 66 73.96 10.18 19.88
N ALA A 67 73.69 9.85 18.63
CA ALA A 67 73.37 8.51 18.14
C ALA A 67 74.48 7.49 18.43
N GLU A 68 75.76 7.91 18.40
CA GLU A 68 76.91 7.08 18.78
C GLU A 68 76.93 6.72 20.29
N SER A 69 76.28 7.52 21.14
CA SER A 69 76.32 7.40 22.62
C SER A 69 75.11 6.71 23.26
N LEU A 70 74.09 6.33 22.48
CA LEU A 70 72.85 5.75 22.98
C LEU A 70 73.03 4.29 23.41
N GLY A 71 72.46 3.93 24.57
CA GLY A 71 72.43 2.56 25.06
C GLY A 71 71.35 1.70 24.39
N GLN A 72 71.53 0.38 24.37
CA GLN A 72 70.59 -0.57 23.76
C GLN A 72 69.16 -0.48 24.33
N ALA A 73 69.03 -0.40 25.65
CA ALA A 73 67.72 -0.24 26.30
C ALA A 73 66.99 1.08 25.94
N GLN A 74 67.73 2.14 25.62
CA GLN A 74 67.13 3.39 25.13
C GLN A 74 66.60 3.23 23.70
N LEU A 75 67.35 2.53 22.84
CA LEU A 75 66.90 2.21 21.47
C LEU A 75 65.61 1.38 21.49
N ASP A 76 65.49 0.41 22.40
CA ASP A 76 64.27 -0.40 22.55
C ASP A 76 63.05 0.43 22.98
N ARG A 77 63.23 1.44 23.84
CA ARG A 77 62.15 2.37 24.20
C ARG A 77 61.60 3.09 22.97
N PHE A 78 62.48 3.61 22.10
CA PHE A 78 62.10 4.33 20.90
C PHE A 78 61.60 3.40 19.78
N TYR A 79 62.11 2.18 19.69
CA TYR A 79 61.56 1.13 18.82
C TYR A 79 60.08 0.90 19.12
N TYR A 80 59.71 0.77 20.40
CA TYR A 80 58.31 0.58 20.77
C TYR A 80 57.42 1.78 20.47
N GLU A 81 57.94 3.01 20.43
CA GLU A 81 57.16 4.17 19.95
C GLU A 81 56.89 4.08 18.45
N ALA A 82 57.87 3.62 17.66
CA ALA A 82 57.66 3.35 16.23
C ALA A 82 56.68 2.19 16.02
N LEU A 83 56.80 1.13 16.82
CA LEU A 83 55.91 -0.03 16.77
C LEU A 83 54.47 0.34 17.14
N LYS A 84 54.29 1.19 18.16
CA LYS A 84 53.00 1.75 18.57
C LYS A 84 52.28 2.44 17.40
N ARG A 85 53.03 3.12 16.53
CA ARG A 85 52.49 3.81 15.36
C ARG A 85 52.02 2.84 14.28
N VAL A 86 52.79 1.79 13.97
CA VAL A 86 52.42 0.81 12.93
C VAL A 86 51.37 -0.20 13.39
N MET A 87 51.27 -0.46 14.70
CA MET A 87 50.20 -1.25 15.31
C MET A 87 48.93 -0.43 15.57
N GLU A 88 48.95 0.87 15.27
CA GLU A 88 47.82 1.81 15.48
C GLU A 88 47.30 1.84 16.92
N CYS A 89 48.19 1.61 17.90
CA CYS A 89 47.84 1.61 19.31
C CYS A 89 47.51 3.03 19.80
N GLN A 90 46.51 3.15 20.68
CA GLN A 90 46.16 4.43 21.32
C GLN A 90 47.24 4.87 22.34
N ASP A 91 47.31 6.18 22.61
CA ASP A 91 48.25 6.73 23.60
C ASP A 91 47.93 6.30 25.04
N VAL A 92 46.66 5.99 25.31
CA VAL A 92 46.19 5.47 26.60
C VAL A 92 46.41 3.96 26.64
N THR A 93 47.14 3.49 27.66
CA THR A 93 47.35 2.06 27.92
C THR A 93 46.33 1.54 28.94
N TYR A 94 46.04 0.24 28.89
CA TYR A 94 45.06 -0.40 29.78
C TYR A 94 45.50 -0.36 31.26
N VAL A 95 46.81 -0.41 31.51
CA VAL A 95 47.40 -0.21 32.83
C VAL A 95 48.41 0.92 32.77
N THR A 96 48.23 1.94 33.62
CA THR A 96 49.16 3.07 33.73
C THR A 96 50.57 2.58 34.03
N GLY A 97 51.55 3.01 33.23
CA GLY A 97 52.95 2.61 33.38
C GLY A 97 53.35 1.32 32.65
N TYR A 98 52.42 0.60 32.03
CA TYR A 98 52.69 -0.59 31.21
C TYR A 98 52.25 -0.38 29.77
N LYS A 99 52.94 -1.01 28.82
CA LYS A 99 52.62 -0.98 27.38
C LYS A 99 51.68 -2.13 27.01
N ILE A 100 50.45 -2.08 27.52
CA ILE A 100 49.40 -3.09 27.31
C ILE A 100 48.16 -2.44 26.71
N TRP A 101 47.61 -3.05 25.67
CA TRP A 101 46.34 -2.66 25.05
C TRP A 101 45.40 -3.85 25.00
N GLN A 102 44.12 -3.65 25.32
CA GLN A 102 43.09 -4.62 25.01
C GLN A 102 42.97 -4.72 23.49
N HIS A 103 42.99 -5.94 22.97
CA HIS A 103 43.11 -6.21 21.55
C HIS A 103 42.07 -7.22 21.08
N GLU A 104 41.67 -7.11 19.82
CA GLU A 104 40.69 -8.00 19.20
C GLU A 104 41.33 -8.75 18.03
N LEU A 105 41.13 -10.07 17.99
CA LEU A 105 41.53 -10.92 16.86
C LEU A 105 40.32 -11.59 16.24
N VAL A 106 40.32 -11.71 14.92
CA VAL A 106 39.29 -12.44 14.18
C VAL A 106 39.63 -13.92 14.17
N TRP A 107 38.72 -14.73 14.72
CA TRP A 107 38.70 -16.17 14.49
C TRP A 107 38.07 -16.45 13.14
N GLN A 108 38.93 -16.73 12.15
CA GLN A 108 38.57 -16.75 10.73
C GLN A 108 37.52 -17.81 10.39
N GLU A 109 37.64 -19.01 10.96
CA GLU A 109 36.72 -20.11 10.70
C GLU A 109 35.29 -19.80 11.16
N HIS A 110 35.15 -19.16 12.33
CA HIS A 110 33.86 -18.80 12.93
C HIS A 110 33.35 -17.42 12.50
N LYS A 111 34.21 -16.60 11.87
CA LYS A 111 33.99 -15.17 11.60
C LYS A 111 33.55 -14.40 12.85
N ALA A 112 34.16 -14.72 13.98
CA ALA A 112 33.85 -14.11 15.27
C ALA A 112 35.13 -13.51 15.89
N ALA A 113 34.99 -12.39 16.57
CA ALA A 113 36.08 -11.79 17.32
C ALA A 113 36.37 -12.52 18.64
N ARG A 114 37.64 -12.49 19.04
CA ARG A 114 38.13 -12.88 20.36
C ARG A 114 38.87 -11.72 20.99
N THR A 115 38.76 -11.59 22.31
CA THR A 115 39.39 -10.50 23.06
C THR A 115 40.62 -11.00 23.79
N GLY A 116 41.71 -10.26 23.67
CA GLY A 116 43.00 -10.56 24.29
C GLY A 116 43.76 -9.29 24.63
N TYR A 117 45.07 -9.43 24.80
CA TYR A 117 45.96 -8.31 25.02
C TYR A 117 47.12 -8.28 24.04
N LEU A 118 47.50 -7.08 23.64
CA LEU A 118 48.75 -6.77 22.95
C LEU A 118 49.73 -6.15 23.95
N PHE A 119 50.93 -6.70 24.02
CA PHE A 119 51.97 -6.32 24.96
C PHE A 119 53.29 -6.00 24.25
N PHE A 120 53.89 -4.87 24.60
CA PHE A 120 55.26 -4.53 24.19
C PHE A 120 56.22 -4.79 25.36
N GLY A 121 56.92 -5.92 25.29
CA GLY A 121 57.83 -6.43 26.31
C GLY A 121 57.72 -7.96 26.43
N ALA A 122 58.32 -8.53 27.48
CA ALA A 122 58.24 -9.97 27.75
C ALA A 122 57.17 -10.36 28.79
N PRO A 123 56.72 -11.63 28.83
CA PRO A 123 55.69 -12.10 29.76
C PRO A 123 55.99 -11.84 31.24
N ASN A 124 57.25 -11.90 31.65
CA ASN A 124 57.67 -11.66 33.04
C ASN A 124 57.58 -10.18 33.46
N GLU A 125 57.37 -9.26 32.51
CA GLU A 125 57.16 -7.84 32.75
C GLU A 125 55.67 -7.46 32.76
N ARG A 126 54.79 -8.46 32.55
CA ARG A 126 53.34 -8.29 32.59
C ARG A 126 52.87 -7.95 34.00
N SER A 127 51.92 -7.02 34.08
CA SER A 127 51.20 -6.77 35.33
C SER A 127 50.35 -7.99 35.72
N THR A 128 50.42 -8.42 36.98
CA THR A 128 49.54 -9.48 37.52
C THR A 128 48.14 -8.98 37.86
N ALA A 129 47.89 -7.67 37.73
CA ALA A 129 46.62 -7.03 38.07
C ALA A 129 45.60 -6.98 36.91
N VAL A 130 45.90 -7.62 35.78
CA VAL A 130 45.00 -7.70 34.61
C VAL A 130 44.26 -9.04 34.59
N PRO A 131 42.93 -9.04 34.37
CA PRO A 131 42.17 -10.27 34.24
C PRO A 131 42.66 -11.12 33.07
N GLN A 132 42.42 -12.43 33.14
CA GLN A 132 42.77 -13.33 32.04
C GLN A 132 41.85 -13.11 30.83
N ARG A 133 42.39 -13.31 29.63
CA ARG A 133 41.70 -13.18 28.34
C ARG A 133 42.08 -14.33 27.41
N ASP A 134 41.43 -14.41 26.26
CA ASP A 134 41.53 -15.56 25.35
C ASP A 134 42.91 -15.70 24.67
N PHE A 135 43.69 -14.61 24.61
CA PHE A 135 45.05 -14.63 24.05
C PHE A 135 45.94 -13.45 24.50
N TYR A 136 47.25 -13.60 24.25
CA TYR A 136 48.28 -12.60 24.48
C TYR A 136 49.27 -12.54 23.30
N ILE A 137 49.46 -11.34 22.74
CA ILE A 137 50.45 -11.05 21.71
C ILE A 137 51.59 -10.27 22.35
N TYR A 138 52.82 -10.77 22.22
CA TYR A 138 54.02 -10.14 22.76
C TYR A 138 54.94 -9.68 21.64
N PHE A 139 55.37 -8.42 21.68
CA PHE A 139 56.50 -7.93 20.89
C PHE A 139 57.74 -7.82 21.77
N ILE A 140 58.71 -8.70 21.56
CA ILE A 140 59.96 -8.72 22.33
C ILE A 140 60.93 -7.69 21.74
N GLN A 141 61.55 -6.89 22.61
CA GLN A 141 62.50 -5.86 22.20
C GLN A 141 63.75 -6.45 21.52
N PRO A 142 64.25 -5.81 20.44
CA PRO A 142 65.32 -6.40 19.62
C PRO A 142 66.73 -6.21 20.18
N ASN A 143 67.04 -5.12 20.89
CA ASN A 143 68.43 -4.79 21.24
C ASN A 143 68.88 -5.38 22.59
N ASP A 144 68.05 -5.26 23.63
CA ASP A 144 68.34 -5.77 24.98
C ASP A 144 67.17 -6.63 25.50
N PRO A 145 66.86 -7.79 24.86
CA PRO A 145 65.71 -8.60 25.22
C PRO A 145 65.82 -9.14 26.67
N PRO A 146 64.77 -8.99 27.50
CA PRO A 146 64.77 -9.53 28.85
C PRO A 146 64.78 -11.06 28.82
N ARG A 147 65.42 -11.67 29.81
CA ARG A 147 65.43 -13.14 29.93
C ARG A 147 64.09 -13.62 30.50
N PHE A 148 63.37 -14.40 29.72
CA PHE A 148 62.18 -15.12 30.16
C PHE A 148 62.18 -16.55 29.66
N ARG A 149 61.42 -17.42 30.33
CA ARG A 149 61.20 -18.80 29.91
C ARG A 149 59.92 -18.86 29.08
N ASP A 150 60.01 -19.44 27.88
CA ASP A 150 58.83 -19.78 27.08
C ASP A 150 58.23 -21.09 27.62
N ASP A 151 57.15 -20.97 28.38
CA ASP A 151 56.41 -22.09 28.95
C ASP A 151 55.52 -22.81 27.91
N LYS A 152 55.54 -22.36 26.65
CA LYS A 152 54.84 -22.93 25.50
C LYS A 152 53.33 -22.98 25.69
N VAL A 153 52.80 -21.97 26.37
CA VAL A 153 51.36 -21.82 26.60
C VAL A 153 50.66 -21.60 25.26
N ASN A 154 49.44 -22.11 25.14
CA ASN A 154 48.65 -22.15 23.91
C ASN A 154 47.93 -20.83 23.60
N ASP A 155 47.91 -19.87 24.52
CA ASP A 155 47.28 -18.56 24.37
C ASP A 155 48.29 -17.44 24.09
N GLU A 156 49.59 -17.74 24.00
CA GLU A 156 50.66 -16.75 23.81
C GLU A 156 51.34 -16.84 22.44
N VAL A 157 51.53 -15.68 21.80
CA VAL A 157 52.29 -15.56 20.54
C VAL A 157 53.37 -14.49 20.68
N PHE A 158 54.60 -14.81 20.27
CA PHE A 158 55.75 -13.92 20.37
C PHE A 158 56.25 -13.45 19.01
N PHE A 159 56.27 -12.14 18.80
CA PHE A 159 56.88 -11.48 17.65
C PHE A 159 58.28 -10.96 18.02
N ARG A 160 59.28 -11.32 17.21
CA ARG A 160 60.67 -10.86 17.38
C ARG A 160 61.19 -10.28 16.08
N LEU A 161 61.74 -9.06 16.15
CA LEU A 161 62.46 -8.46 15.02
C LEU A 161 63.89 -9.03 15.00
N LYS A 162 64.26 -9.75 13.93
CA LYS A 162 65.58 -10.40 13.78
C LYS A 162 66.33 -9.96 12.52
N GLY A 163 65.63 -9.71 11.42
CA GLY A 163 66.22 -9.27 10.15
C GLY A 163 66.47 -7.76 10.13
N THR A 164 67.29 -7.22 11.04
CA THR A 164 67.63 -5.80 11.05
C THR A 164 68.81 -5.51 10.10
N ASP A 165 68.65 -4.52 9.21
CA ASP A 165 69.72 -4.03 8.34
C ASP A 165 70.30 -2.68 8.86
N GLU A 166 71.33 -2.17 8.16
CA GLU A 166 71.95 -0.89 8.52
C GLU A 166 70.99 0.30 8.37
N GLU A 167 70.02 0.23 7.45
CA GLU A 167 69.01 1.27 7.23
C GLU A 167 68.12 1.42 8.48
N PHE A 168 67.60 0.29 9.00
CA PHE A 168 66.82 0.26 10.23
C PHE A 168 67.60 0.80 11.43
N LEU A 169 68.82 0.30 11.63
CA LEU A 169 69.64 0.68 12.79
C LEU A 169 70.00 2.17 12.76
N THR A 170 70.30 2.71 11.58
CA THR A 170 70.58 4.13 11.39
C THR A 170 69.33 4.96 11.68
N ALA A 171 68.19 4.61 11.08
CA ALA A 171 66.93 5.33 11.30
C ALA A 171 66.50 5.32 12.78
N LEU A 172 66.64 4.18 13.47
CA LEU A 172 66.31 4.04 14.88
C LEU A 172 67.24 4.88 15.78
N LYS A 173 68.55 4.83 15.54
CA LYS A 173 69.53 5.61 16.32
C LYS A 173 69.36 7.11 16.10
N SER A 174 69.18 7.55 14.85
CA SER A 174 68.96 8.97 14.53
C SER A 174 67.62 9.47 15.09
N TYR A 175 66.56 8.66 15.04
CA TYR A 175 65.28 8.99 15.68
C TYR A 175 65.42 9.14 17.20
N ALA A 176 66.02 8.15 17.84
CA ALA A 176 66.24 8.15 19.29
C ALA A 176 67.10 9.35 19.73
N ALA A 177 68.16 9.66 18.99
CA ALA A 177 69.06 10.76 19.28
C ALA A 177 68.38 12.13 19.10
N ALA A 178 67.65 12.32 18.00
CA ALA A 178 66.93 13.57 17.76
C ALA A 178 65.85 13.82 18.82
N LEU A 179 65.10 12.79 19.21
CA LEU A 179 64.02 12.95 20.20
C LEU A 179 64.57 13.16 21.63
N ASP A 180 65.69 12.53 21.97
CA ASP A 180 66.37 12.75 23.26
C ASP A 180 66.97 14.18 23.37
N LEU A 181 67.56 14.69 22.28
CA LEU A 181 68.04 16.07 22.19
C LEU A 181 66.88 17.08 22.21
N ALA A 182 65.75 16.77 21.59
CA ALA A 182 64.55 17.60 21.67
C ALA A 182 64.04 17.74 23.11
N GLY A 183 64.09 16.64 23.89
CA GLY A 183 63.65 16.60 25.29
C GLY A 183 64.48 17.47 26.24
N SER A 184 65.74 17.74 25.89
CA SER A 184 66.68 18.57 26.67
C SER A 184 66.91 19.97 26.09
N SER A 185 66.29 20.28 24.94
CA SER A 185 66.39 21.57 24.25
C SER A 185 65.17 22.47 24.48
N SER A 186 65.27 23.76 24.11
CA SER A 186 64.15 24.70 24.12
C SER A 186 64.14 25.60 22.87
N GLY A 187 63.02 26.28 22.61
CA GLY A 187 62.92 27.26 21.51
C GLY A 187 63.14 26.64 20.11
N HIS A 188 63.89 27.36 19.27
CA HIS A 188 64.14 26.94 17.88
C HIS A 188 64.86 25.59 17.78
N ALA A 189 65.84 25.32 18.63
CA ALA A 189 66.57 24.06 18.66
C ALA A 189 65.65 22.85 18.91
N LYS A 190 64.75 22.97 19.89
CA LYS A 190 63.75 21.92 20.19
C LYS A 190 62.86 21.66 18.98
N ALA A 191 62.30 22.70 18.37
CA ALA A 191 61.43 22.55 17.20
C ALA A 191 62.15 21.88 16.01
N THR A 192 63.43 22.22 15.80
CA THR A 192 64.25 21.61 14.75
C THR A 192 64.53 20.13 15.02
N TYR A 193 64.87 19.76 16.27
CA TYR A 193 65.06 18.37 16.65
C TYR A 193 63.77 17.54 16.55
N GLU A 194 62.61 18.09 16.96
CA GLU A 194 61.31 17.43 16.82
C GLU A 194 60.95 17.21 15.34
N ALA A 195 61.19 18.20 14.48
CA ALA A 195 60.97 18.06 13.05
C ALA A 195 61.85 16.96 12.43
N LYS A 196 63.15 16.91 12.80
CA LYS A 196 64.07 15.85 12.35
C LYS A 196 63.69 14.48 12.90
N ALA A 197 63.32 14.39 14.18
CA ALA A 197 62.84 13.16 14.81
C ALA A 197 61.60 12.61 14.07
N ASN A 198 60.65 13.46 13.71
CA ASN A 198 59.49 13.05 12.90
C ASN A 198 59.89 12.50 11.51
N GLY A 199 60.90 13.10 10.87
CA GLY A 199 61.47 12.61 9.62
C GLY A 199 62.08 11.20 9.77
N PHE A 200 62.92 10.99 10.80
CA PHE A 200 63.51 9.69 11.08
C PHE A 200 62.46 8.64 11.48
N LEU A 201 61.46 9.02 12.28
CA LEU A 201 60.34 8.16 12.63
C LEU A 201 59.56 7.71 11.39
N LYS A 202 59.33 8.62 10.43
CA LYS A 202 58.67 8.27 9.17
C LYS A 202 59.47 7.22 8.39
N ASN A 203 60.79 7.38 8.28
CA ASN A 203 61.65 6.40 7.63
C ASN A 203 61.62 5.05 8.35
N LEU A 204 61.68 5.07 9.68
CA LEU A 204 61.62 3.86 10.51
C LEU A 204 60.28 3.12 10.36
N VAL A 205 59.16 3.85 10.35
CA VAL A 205 57.81 3.31 10.11
C VAL A 205 57.70 2.73 8.70
N GLN A 206 58.22 3.41 7.69
CA GLN A 206 58.24 2.92 6.31
C GLN A 206 59.06 1.63 6.18
N TRP A 207 60.20 1.57 6.86
CA TRP A 207 61.01 0.36 6.89
C TRP A 207 60.26 -0.80 7.54
N LEU A 208 59.64 -0.58 8.72
CA LEU A 208 58.84 -1.61 9.39
C LEU A 208 57.68 -2.12 8.54
N GLN A 209 57.00 -1.23 7.79
CA GLN A 209 55.94 -1.61 6.86
C GLN A 209 56.46 -2.39 5.65
N LYS A 210 57.61 -2.01 5.11
CA LYS A 210 58.23 -2.67 3.94
C LYS A 210 58.78 -4.05 4.28
N HIS A 211 59.37 -4.20 5.47
CA HIS A 211 60.06 -5.42 5.92
C HIS A 211 59.23 -6.26 6.91
N MET A 212 57.92 -6.03 6.98
CA MET A 212 57.04 -6.67 7.96
C MET A 212 56.98 -8.21 7.83
N ALA A 213 57.14 -8.76 6.62
CA ALA A 213 56.98 -10.19 6.35
C ALA A 213 58.28 -10.99 6.49
N ASP A 214 59.43 -10.36 6.26
CA ASP A 214 60.76 -10.97 6.18
C ASP A 214 61.64 -10.68 7.41
N ALA A 215 61.48 -9.53 8.08
CA ALA A 215 62.33 -9.18 9.22
C ALA A 215 61.85 -9.77 10.57
N PHE A 216 60.60 -10.25 10.64
CA PHE A 216 60.00 -10.75 11.87
C PHE A 216 59.89 -12.28 11.91
N GLU A 217 60.25 -12.84 13.06
CA GLU A 217 59.98 -14.22 13.43
C GLU A 217 58.83 -14.29 14.45
N VAL A 218 57.98 -15.30 14.28
CA VAL A 218 56.83 -15.56 15.15
C VAL A 218 57.02 -16.91 15.84
N THR A 219 56.95 -16.90 17.17
CA THR A 219 57.01 -18.10 18.00
C THR A 219 55.64 -18.42 18.60
N TYR A 220 55.19 -19.66 18.40
CA TYR A 220 53.97 -20.19 19.00
C TYR A 220 54.20 -21.63 19.46
N GLN A 221 53.84 -21.95 20.70
CA GLN A 221 54.09 -23.26 21.34
C GLN A 221 55.53 -23.77 21.19
N GLY A 222 56.51 -22.88 21.33
CA GLY A 222 57.94 -23.19 21.21
C GLY A 222 58.43 -23.49 19.78
N ARG A 223 57.61 -23.26 18.74
CA ARG A 223 58.04 -23.32 17.33
C ARG A 223 58.22 -21.91 16.79
N THR A 224 59.40 -21.59 16.29
CA THR A 224 59.73 -20.31 15.65
C THR A 224 59.72 -20.46 14.14
N LYS A 225 59.02 -19.58 13.43
CA LYS A 225 58.99 -19.51 11.97
C LYS A 225 58.86 -18.06 11.50
N SER A 226 59.17 -17.78 10.24
CA SER A 226 58.84 -16.50 9.61
C SER A 226 57.32 -16.31 9.52
N MET A 227 56.86 -15.06 9.33
CA MET A 227 55.43 -14.77 9.15
C MET A 227 54.81 -15.55 7.98
N ASN A 228 55.52 -15.65 6.85
CA ASN A 228 55.04 -16.33 5.65
C ASN A 228 54.87 -17.85 5.84
N GLU A 229 55.75 -18.48 6.63
CA GLU A 229 55.66 -19.93 6.89
C GLU A 229 54.47 -20.30 7.78
N TRP A 230 54.02 -19.40 8.65
CA TRP A 230 52.81 -19.59 9.45
C TRP A 230 51.52 -19.54 8.61
N ALA A 231 51.53 -18.81 7.49
CA ALA A 231 50.40 -18.74 6.57
C ALA A 231 50.15 -20.02 5.75
N LYS A 232 51.05 -21.03 5.84
CA LYS A 232 50.90 -22.39 5.24
C LYS A 232 50.48 -22.40 3.75
N GLY A 233 50.94 -21.42 2.96
CA GLY A 233 50.65 -21.34 1.53
C GLY A 233 49.28 -20.77 1.15
N LYS A 234 48.49 -20.29 2.12
CA LYS A 234 47.29 -19.48 1.86
C LYS A 234 47.71 -18.03 1.61
N SER A 235 47.00 -17.34 0.71
CA SER A 235 47.15 -15.90 0.52
C SER A 235 46.77 -15.20 1.83
N ILE A 236 47.76 -14.59 2.49
CA ILE A 236 47.57 -13.78 3.71
C ILE A 236 46.55 -12.66 3.46
N ARG A 237 46.52 -12.15 2.22
CA ARG A 237 45.57 -11.14 1.76
C ARG A 237 44.13 -11.65 1.84
N ASP A 238 43.88 -12.86 1.37
CA ASP A 238 42.54 -13.45 1.35
C ASP A 238 42.04 -13.73 2.77
N LEU A 239 42.96 -14.08 3.68
CA LEU A 239 42.66 -14.31 5.10
C LEU A 239 42.43 -13.01 5.89
N SER A 240 43.04 -11.90 5.47
CA SER A 240 42.86 -10.58 6.10
C SER A 240 41.56 -9.87 5.73
N GLY A 241 40.79 -10.38 4.76
CA GLY A 241 39.50 -9.80 4.36
C GLY A 241 39.59 -8.46 3.61
N ILE A 242 40.78 -8.10 3.12
CA ILE A 242 41.08 -6.82 2.48
C ILE A 242 40.63 -6.81 1.01
N SER A 243 40.19 -5.66 0.52
CA SER A 243 39.72 -5.51 -0.87
C SER A 243 40.83 -5.79 -1.90
N PRO A 244 40.50 -6.25 -3.13
CA PRO A 244 41.49 -6.60 -4.17
C PRO A 244 42.44 -5.46 -4.59
N HIS A 245 42.16 -4.22 -4.21
CA HIS A 245 42.95 -3.03 -4.53
C HIS A 245 43.75 -2.47 -3.35
N GLU A 246 43.58 -3.02 -2.15
CA GLU A 246 44.20 -2.51 -0.92
C GLU A 246 45.36 -3.42 -0.46
N THR A 247 46.44 -2.79 -0.02
CA THR A 247 47.63 -3.48 0.52
C THR A 247 47.44 -3.73 2.01
N ILE A 248 47.81 -4.92 2.48
CA ILE A 248 47.76 -5.24 3.91
C ILE A 248 48.68 -4.30 4.71
N ASN A 249 48.16 -3.71 5.79
CA ASN A 249 48.95 -2.90 6.70
C ASN A 249 49.63 -3.80 7.75
N PHE A 250 50.57 -3.21 8.51
CA PHE A 250 51.36 -3.94 9.50
C PHE A 250 50.50 -4.61 10.59
N ARG A 251 49.54 -3.87 11.15
CA ARG A 251 48.62 -4.34 12.20
C ARG A 251 47.80 -5.54 11.73
N ASP A 252 47.21 -5.46 10.54
CA ASP A 252 46.34 -6.50 10.00
C ASP A 252 47.13 -7.76 9.65
N LEU A 253 48.39 -7.63 9.19
CA LEU A 253 49.29 -8.77 9.02
C LEU A 253 49.57 -9.47 10.36
N VAL A 254 49.95 -8.72 11.38
CA VAL A 254 50.20 -9.25 12.74
C VAL A 254 48.96 -9.95 13.28
N ASN A 255 47.79 -9.31 13.17
CA ASN A 255 46.53 -9.86 13.62
C ASN A 255 46.17 -11.16 12.87
N THR A 256 46.40 -11.20 11.56
CA THR A 256 46.13 -12.39 10.75
C THR A 256 47.02 -13.55 11.15
N ILE A 257 48.33 -13.32 11.31
CA ILE A 257 49.27 -14.38 11.72
C ILE A 257 48.99 -14.84 13.15
N ALA A 258 48.76 -13.91 14.08
CA ALA A 258 48.40 -14.24 15.45
C ALA A 258 47.10 -15.06 15.50
N GLY A 259 46.08 -14.67 14.72
CA GLY A 259 44.81 -15.40 14.60
C GLY A 259 45.00 -16.83 14.08
N ILE A 260 45.86 -17.04 13.08
CA ILE A 260 46.19 -18.39 12.57
C ILE A 260 46.88 -19.24 13.65
N CYS A 261 47.80 -18.66 14.40
CA CYS A 261 48.49 -19.36 15.49
C CYS A 261 47.52 -19.74 16.61
N LEU A 262 46.63 -18.82 16.99
CA LEU A 262 45.74 -18.94 18.16
C LEU A 262 44.41 -19.66 17.86
N ALA A 263 44.04 -19.87 16.59
CA ALA A 263 42.81 -20.58 16.22
C ALA A 263 42.60 -21.93 16.94
N PRO A 264 43.62 -22.81 17.09
CA PRO A 264 43.48 -24.04 17.87
C PRO A 264 43.18 -23.81 19.35
N ASN A 265 43.67 -22.70 19.94
CA ASN A 265 43.34 -22.34 21.32
C ASN A 265 41.88 -21.90 21.44
N PHE A 266 41.39 -21.10 20.50
CA PHE A 266 39.99 -20.67 20.47
C PHE A 266 39.03 -21.86 20.33
N GLU A 267 39.37 -22.84 19.51
CA GLU A 267 38.61 -24.09 19.38
C GLU A 267 38.57 -24.88 20.69
N ASN A 268 39.71 -24.99 21.40
CA ASN A 268 39.77 -25.70 22.68
C ASN A 268 38.98 -24.98 23.78
N LEU A 269 38.94 -23.65 23.76
CA LEU A 269 38.20 -22.84 24.73
C LEU A 269 36.69 -22.84 24.45
N ALA A 270 36.29 -22.88 23.18
CA ALA A 270 34.90 -22.74 22.76
C ALA A 270 34.56 -23.68 21.59
N PRO A 271 34.57 -25.01 21.80
CA PRO A 271 34.38 -26.01 20.73
C PRO A 271 33.01 -25.96 20.06
N GLU A 272 31.99 -25.42 20.75
CA GLU A 272 30.65 -25.28 20.19
C GLU A 272 30.28 -23.83 19.88
N HIS A 273 31.26 -22.92 19.73
CA HIS A 273 30.94 -21.54 19.38
C HIS A 273 30.24 -21.44 18.00
N PRO A 274 29.33 -20.48 17.79
CA PRO A 274 28.62 -20.32 16.51
C PRO A 274 29.56 -20.04 15.34
N PHE A 275 29.16 -20.50 14.15
CA PHE A 275 29.79 -20.15 12.87
C PHE A 275 28.93 -19.09 12.19
N PHE A 276 29.42 -17.86 12.09
CA PHE A 276 28.68 -16.77 11.47
C PHE A 276 28.96 -16.70 9.96
N SER A 277 27.92 -16.43 9.17
CA SER A 277 28.08 -16.18 7.74
C SER A 277 28.62 -14.78 7.44
N ALA A 278 28.47 -13.84 8.39
CA ALA A 278 29.03 -12.48 8.37
C ALA A 278 30.02 -12.27 9.53
N LEU A 279 30.99 -11.38 9.35
CA LEU A 279 31.99 -11.08 10.39
C LEU A 279 31.36 -10.33 11.56
N ILE A 280 31.45 -10.91 12.76
CA ILE A 280 31.01 -10.30 14.00
C ILE A 280 32.20 -9.92 14.88
N THR A 281 32.27 -8.64 15.22
CA THR A 281 33.28 -7.99 16.06
C THR A 281 32.64 -7.34 17.28
N GLY A 282 33.43 -6.98 18.29
CA GLY A 282 32.93 -6.24 19.44
C GLY A 282 32.24 -4.92 19.06
N SER A 283 32.65 -4.30 17.95
CA SER A 283 32.05 -3.05 17.43
C SER A 283 30.67 -3.21 16.79
N ASN A 284 30.33 -4.39 16.25
CA ASN A 284 29.06 -4.61 15.55
C ASN A 284 28.12 -5.62 16.23
N ARG A 285 28.60 -6.35 17.25
CA ARG A 285 27.85 -7.41 17.94
C ARG A 285 26.52 -6.91 18.51
N THR A 286 26.52 -5.77 19.21
CA THR A 286 25.31 -5.18 19.79
C THR A 286 24.24 -4.93 18.72
N GLN A 287 24.63 -4.25 17.63
CA GLN A 287 23.74 -3.96 16.51
C GLN A 287 23.23 -5.25 15.84
N ALA A 288 24.10 -6.25 15.68
CA ALA A 288 23.74 -7.54 15.10
C ALA A 288 22.68 -8.29 15.93
N ALA A 289 22.84 -8.26 17.26
CA ALA A 289 21.88 -8.85 18.19
C ALA A 289 20.53 -8.10 18.15
N GLU A 290 20.52 -6.77 18.14
CA GLU A 290 19.30 -5.96 18.02
C GLU A 290 18.56 -6.17 16.69
N ASP A 291 19.31 -6.30 15.58
CA ASP A 291 18.78 -6.70 14.28
C ASP A 291 18.08 -8.07 14.34
N ALA A 292 18.69 -9.05 15.03
CA ALA A 292 18.10 -10.37 15.25
C ALA A 292 16.83 -10.29 16.13
N LEU A 293 16.81 -9.45 17.17
CA LEU A 293 15.61 -9.23 18.00
C LEU A 293 14.45 -8.66 17.19
N ARG A 294 14.71 -7.67 16.34
CA ARG A 294 13.71 -7.08 15.42
C ARG A 294 13.15 -8.13 14.46
N ALA A 295 14.01 -9.00 13.93
CA ALA A 295 13.60 -10.12 13.08
C ALA A 295 12.69 -11.12 13.83
N ILE A 296 13.01 -11.46 15.09
CA ILE A 296 12.17 -12.34 15.93
C ILE A 296 10.81 -11.68 16.23
N ALA A 297 10.77 -10.36 16.43
CA ALA A 297 9.53 -9.62 16.65
C ALA A 297 8.65 -9.45 15.39
N GLY A 298 9.07 -9.98 14.23
CA GLY A 298 8.29 -10.01 12.99
C GLY A 298 8.64 -8.91 11.98
N GLN A 299 9.72 -8.15 12.17
CA GLN A 299 10.24 -7.25 11.13
C GLN A 299 10.98 -8.04 10.03
N ASN A 300 11.16 -7.42 8.87
CA ASN A 300 11.90 -8.02 7.76
C ASN A 300 13.33 -8.35 8.18
N ARG A 301 13.78 -9.57 7.86
CA ARG A 301 15.12 -10.04 8.22
C ARG A 301 16.19 -9.34 7.39
N THR A 302 17.12 -8.66 8.06
CA THR A 302 18.34 -8.17 7.42
C THR A 302 19.32 -9.33 7.19
N LYS A 303 20.30 -9.16 6.30
CA LYS A 303 21.36 -10.17 6.10
C LYS A 303 22.12 -10.47 7.41
N GLN A 304 22.32 -9.43 8.24
CA GLN A 304 22.97 -9.56 9.53
C GLN A 304 22.10 -10.33 10.53
N ALA A 305 20.80 -10.04 10.61
CA ALA A 305 19.85 -10.80 11.44
C ALA A 305 19.82 -12.29 11.03
N THR A 306 19.76 -12.58 9.73
CA THR A 306 19.81 -13.98 9.25
C THR A 306 21.12 -14.65 9.61
N ALA A 307 22.26 -13.97 9.46
CA ALA A 307 23.56 -14.52 9.83
C ALA A 307 23.65 -14.91 11.32
N VAL A 308 23.06 -14.10 12.20
CA VAL A 308 23.02 -14.39 13.66
C VAL A 308 22.04 -15.52 13.98
N LEU A 309 20.80 -15.45 13.47
CA LEU A 309 19.77 -16.44 13.78
C LEU A 309 20.11 -17.84 13.25
N ASP A 310 20.76 -17.93 12.08
CA ASP A 310 21.25 -19.17 11.50
C ASP A 310 22.43 -19.75 12.30
N ALA A 311 23.41 -18.92 12.66
CA ALA A 311 24.57 -19.33 13.47
C ALA A 311 24.17 -19.85 14.86
N LEU A 312 23.09 -19.29 15.43
CA LEU A 312 22.50 -19.73 16.70
C LEU A 312 21.52 -20.90 16.53
N GLU A 313 21.35 -21.44 15.32
CA GLU A 313 20.45 -22.56 14.99
C GLU A 313 18.97 -22.29 15.35
N LEU A 314 18.54 -21.02 15.27
CA LEU A 314 17.20 -20.55 15.65
C LEU A 314 16.23 -20.50 14.46
N LEU A 315 16.63 -20.98 13.27
CA LEU A 315 15.82 -20.97 12.07
C LEU A 315 15.45 -22.39 11.61
N ASP A 316 14.20 -22.53 11.17
CA ASP A 316 13.73 -23.68 10.40
C ASP A 316 13.18 -23.18 9.05
N GLY A 317 14.06 -23.13 8.04
CA GLY A 317 13.81 -22.39 6.81
C GLY A 317 13.56 -20.90 7.10
N GLU A 318 12.40 -20.40 6.70
CA GLU A 318 12.00 -19.00 6.92
C GLU A 318 11.36 -18.75 8.30
N LYS A 319 11.18 -19.77 9.17
CA LYS A 319 10.53 -19.59 10.48
C LYS A 319 11.53 -19.58 11.62
N VAL A 320 11.27 -18.78 12.66
CA VAL A 320 12.03 -18.84 13.92
C VAL A 320 11.57 -20.07 14.70
N SER A 321 12.52 -20.95 15.05
CA SER A 321 12.27 -22.18 15.79
C SER A 321 13.44 -22.48 16.73
N PRO A 322 13.29 -22.29 18.06
CA PRO A 322 14.36 -22.53 19.00
C PRO A 322 14.64 -24.02 19.26
N TYR A 323 13.75 -24.92 18.86
CA TYR A 323 13.82 -26.34 19.25
C TYR A 323 14.97 -27.13 18.62
N LYS A 324 15.56 -26.65 17.52
CA LYS A 324 16.73 -27.28 16.91
C LYS A 324 18.02 -26.83 17.61
N SER A 325 18.07 -25.57 18.03
CA SER A 325 19.24 -24.92 18.64
C SER A 325 19.75 -25.63 19.89
N LYS A 326 21.01 -26.06 19.85
CA LYS A 326 21.73 -26.57 21.03
C LYS A 326 21.84 -25.52 22.14
N TYR A 327 21.98 -24.23 21.78
CA TYR A 327 22.08 -23.14 22.77
C TYR A 327 20.73 -22.87 23.45
N ALA A 328 19.63 -22.93 22.71
CA ALA A 328 18.29 -22.82 23.30
C ALA A 328 17.97 -24.01 24.21
N LYS A 329 18.37 -25.23 23.82
CA LYS A 329 18.23 -26.44 24.64
C LYS A 329 18.97 -26.36 25.97
N PHE A 330 20.15 -25.71 26.00
CA PHE A 330 20.87 -25.47 27.26
C PHE A 330 20.02 -24.64 28.24
N ILE A 331 19.43 -23.54 27.78
CA ILE A 331 18.56 -22.69 28.60
C ILE A 331 17.27 -23.42 28.97
N GLN A 332 16.62 -24.11 28.03
CA GLN A 332 15.42 -24.90 28.30
C GLN A 332 15.67 -26.00 29.33
N GLY A 333 16.82 -26.69 29.26
CA GLY A 333 17.24 -27.69 30.24
C GLY A 333 17.41 -27.09 31.63
N ALA A 334 18.02 -25.90 31.73
CA ALA A 334 18.11 -25.17 32.99
C ALA A 334 16.72 -24.80 33.53
N VAL A 335 15.78 -24.38 32.67
CA VAL A 335 14.40 -24.01 33.05
C VAL A 335 13.59 -25.22 33.50
N ALA A 336 13.73 -26.34 32.81
CA ALA A 336 13.03 -27.59 33.14
C ALA A 336 13.54 -28.23 34.43
N ALA A 337 14.81 -28.02 34.78
CA ALA A 337 15.39 -28.53 36.04
C ALA A 337 14.84 -27.84 37.29
N LYS A 338 14.17 -26.69 37.15
CA LYS A 338 13.54 -25.95 38.26
C LYS A 338 12.09 -26.40 38.46
N GLY A 339 11.64 -26.42 39.72
CA GLY A 339 10.24 -26.75 40.05
C GLY A 339 9.26 -25.69 39.59
N HIS A 340 7.98 -26.04 39.47
CA HIS A 340 6.93 -25.08 39.10
C HIS A 340 6.92 -23.84 40.00
N GLY A 341 6.87 -22.66 39.39
CA GLY A 341 6.89 -21.37 40.09
C GLY A 341 8.27 -20.89 40.55
N GLN A 342 9.34 -21.67 40.31
CA GLN A 342 10.70 -21.22 40.54
C GLN A 342 11.23 -20.44 39.34
N VAL A 343 12.12 -19.49 39.61
CA VAL A 343 12.76 -18.64 38.60
C VAL A 343 14.24 -19.00 38.49
N ILE A 344 14.82 -18.78 37.31
CA ILE A 344 16.26 -18.93 37.08
C ILE A 344 16.89 -17.55 37.05
N ASN A 345 17.80 -17.28 37.98
CA ASN A 345 18.49 -16.02 38.00
C ASN A 345 19.52 -15.94 36.86
N ARG A 346 19.85 -14.72 36.43
CA ARG A 346 20.88 -14.48 35.42
C ARG A 346 22.21 -15.17 35.72
N SER A 347 22.66 -15.15 36.98
CA SER A 347 23.91 -15.78 37.42
C SER A 347 23.95 -17.30 37.26
N GLU A 348 22.80 -17.94 37.02
CA GLU A 348 22.71 -19.38 36.76
C GLU A 348 22.90 -19.70 35.27
N ILE A 349 22.71 -18.71 34.38
CA ILE A 349 22.90 -18.83 32.93
C ILE A 349 24.23 -18.20 32.49
N ILE A 350 24.52 -17.01 33.00
CA ILE A 350 25.72 -16.23 32.72
C ILE A 350 26.70 -16.39 33.88
N GLN A 351 27.91 -16.83 33.56
CA GLN A 351 29.00 -17.01 34.51
C GLN A 351 30.10 -16.00 34.22
N ASP A 352 30.69 -15.44 35.28
CA ASP A 352 31.88 -14.60 35.18
C ASP A 352 33.12 -15.50 35.15
N GLU A 353 33.92 -15.34 34.09
CA GLU A 353 35.22 -15.97 33.97
C GLU A 353 36.28 -14.87 33.86
N HIS A 354 36.98 -14.62 34.97
CA HIS A 354 38.01 -13.59 35.08
C HIS A 354 37.53 -12.20 34.60
N GLY A 355 36.34 -11.77 35.03
CA GLY A 355 35.82 -10.44 34.71
C GLY A 355 35.25 -10.31 33.29
N VAL A 356 34.96 -11.43 32.61
CA VAL A 356 34.16 -11.45 31.37
C VAL A 356 33.04 -12.44 31.54
N GLU A 357 31.85 -12.02 31.11
CA GLU A 357 30.63 -12.79 31.28
C GLU A 357 30.34 -13.64 30.04
N TYR A 358 30.11 -14.95 30.25
CA TYR A 358 29.73 -15.87 29.19
C TYR A 358 28.62 -16.82 29.65
N MET A 359 27.79 -17.26 28.71
CA MET A 359 27.00 -18.48 28.88
C MET A 359 27.84 -19.69 28.45
N ASN A 360 27.87 -20.70 29.33
CA ASN A 360 28.59 -21.95 29.13
C ASN A 360 30.07 -21.74 28.72
N PRO A 361 30.90 -21.12 29.60
CA PRO A 361 32.25 -20.62 29.26
C PRO A 361 33.22 -21.63 28.63
N GLY A 362 33.10 -22.92 28.98
CA GLY A 362 34.00 -23.98 28.51
C GLY A 362 33.51 -24.78 27.30
N VAL A 363 32.37 -24.42 26.70
CA VAL A 363 31.79 -25.16 25.56
C VAL A 363 31.34 -24.19 24.46
N ALA A 364 30.29 -23.41 24.70
CA ALA A 364 29.76 -22.47 23.71
C ALA A 364 30.39 -21.07 23.84
N ARG A 365 30.75 -20.68 25.07
CA ARG A 365 31.38 -19.40 25.42
C ARG A 365 30.67 -18.21 24.75
N LEU A 366 29.35 -18.15 24.93
CA LEU A 366 28.51 -17.15 24.26
C LEU A 366 28.43 -15.87 25.07
N GLU A 367 28.63 -14.74 24.41
CA GLU A 367 28.50 -13.43 25.04
C GLU A 367 27.03 -13.11 25.38
N PRO A 368 26.78 -12.26 26.39
CA PRO A 368 25.42 -12.00 26.89
C PRO A 368 24.44 -11.52 25.82
N GLU A 369 24.91 -10.78 24.81
CA GLU A 369 24.10 -10.29 23.69
C GLU A 369 23.48 -11.45 22.88
N TRP A 370 24.23 -12.54 22.65
CA TRP A 370 23.71 -13.73 21.97
C TRP A 370 22.72 -14.50 22.83
N VAL A 371 22.96 -14.53 24.14
CA VAL A 371 22.04 -15.13 25.09
C VAL A 371 20.70 -14.42 25.03
N VAL A 372 20.67 -13.08 24.98
CA VAL A 372 19.43 -12.30 24.82
C VAL A 372 18.69 -12.66 23.53
N VAL A 373 19.38 -12.87 22.41
CA VAL A 373 18.75 -13.32 21.15
C VAL A 373 18.08 -14.69 21.31
N ILE A 374 18.76 -15.64 21.96
CA ILE A 374 18.21 -16.97 22.24
C ILE A 374 17.00 -16.86 23.18
N LEU A 375 17.09 -16.03 24.22
CA LEU A 375 15.98 -15.77 25.14
C LEU A 375 14.78 -15.18 24.41
N ALA A 376 14.99 -14.23 23.50
CA ALA A 376 13.90 -13.66 22.69
C ALA A 376 13.24 -14.71 21.79
N ALA A 377 14.00 -15.63 21.22
CA ALA A 377 13.45 -16.75 20.44
C ALA A 377 12.61 -17.70 21.32
N LEU A 378 13.04 -17.95 22.56
CA LEU A 378 12.27 -18.74 23.54
C LEU A 378 11.04 -18.01 24.08
N VAL A 379 11.09 -16.67 24.22
CA VAL A 379 9.91 -15.84 24.51
C VAL A 379 8.94 -15.90 23.34
N TYR A 380 9.44 -15.90 22.10
CA TYR A 380 8.62 -16.00 20.89
C TYR A 380 7.87 -17.32 20.78
N SER A 381 8.51 -18.45 21.10
CA SER A 381 7.85 -19.76 21.17
C SER A 381 6.94 -19.91 22.39
N GLY A 382 7.01 -18.99 23.36
CA GLY A 382 6.27 -19.07 24.62
C GLY A 382 6.83 -20.12 25.58
N ASP A 383 8.13 -20.44 25.46
CA ASP A 383 8.83 -21.41 26.31
C ASP A 383 9.33 -20.78 27.61
N ILE A 384 9.51 -19.46 27.66
CA ILE A 384 9.93 -18.71 28.85
C ILE A 384 9.25 -17.34 28.92
N VAL A 385 9.27 -16.73 30.10
CA VAL A 385 9.02 -15.30 30.29
C VAL A 385 10.31 -14.63 30.78
N LEU A 386 10.76 -13.62 30.05
CA LEU A 386 11.98 -12.86 30.37
C LEU A 386 11.64 -11.70 31.32
N SER A 387 12.29 -11.63 32.47
CA SER A 387 12.12 -10.51 33.41
C SER A 387 13.36 -9.64 33.49
N ILE A 388 13.17 -8.33 33.30
CA ILE A 388 14.17 -7.28 33.53
C ILE A 388 13.70 -6.37 34.68
N PRO A 389 14.55 -5.48 35.23
CA PRO A 389 14.10 -4.54 36.26
C PRO A 389 12.89 -3.71 35.81
N GLY A 390 11.74 -3.91 36.47
CA GLY A 390 10.51 -3.14 36.21
C GLY A 390 9.66 -3.61 35.02
N ARG A 391 10.08 -4.61 34.23
CA ARG A 391 9.30 -5.12 33.08
C ARG A 391 9.44 -6.64 32.90
N LYS A 392 8.42 -7.24 32.28
CA LYS A 392 8.39 -8.65 31.87
C LYS A 392 7.99 -8.76 30.42
N PHE A 393 8.58 -9.71 29.71
CA PHE A 393 8.29 -9.99 28.31
C PHE A 393 7.85 -11.44 28.14
N ASP A 394 6.62 -11.61 27.66
CA ASP A 394 6.09 -12.86 27.13
C ASP A 394 5.94 -12.76 25.60
N ALA A 395 5.38 -13.80 24.97
CA ALA A 395 5.19 -13.85 23.51
C ALA A 395 4.36 -12.67 22.95
N THR A 396 3.52 -12.03 23.77
CA THR A 396 2.73 -10.85 23.37
C THR A 396 3.55 -9.55 23.46
N GLY A 397 4.54 -9.51 24.36
CA GLY A 397 5.46 -8.39 24.57
C GLY A 397 6.67 -8.33 23.65
N LEU A 398 6.79 -9.21 22.64
CA LEU A 398 7.93 -9.23 21.72
C LEU A 398 8.28 -7.89 21.04
N PRO A 399 7.30 -7.09 20.55
CA PRO A 399 7.63 -5.79 19.98
C PRO A 399 8.30 -4.85 20.98
N GLN A 400 7.91 -4.92 22.26
CA GLN A 400 8.50 -4.13 23.34
C GLN A 400 9.88 -4.66 23.72
N LEU A 401 10.08 -5.98 23.73
CA LEU A 401 11.39 -6.61 23.93
C LEU A 401 12.36 -6.11 22.85
N ALA A 402 11.99 -6.19 21.58
CA ALA A 402 12.83 -5.75 20.47
C ALA A 402 13.08 -4.23 20.42
N ALA A 403 12.24 -3.43 21.07
CA ALA A 403 12.44 -1.98 21.22
C ALA A 403 13.26 -1.60 22.46
N THR A 404 13.59 -2.56 23.33
CA THR A 404 14.41 -2.32 24.52
C THR A 404 15.89 -2.41 24.14
N GLY A 405 16.70 -1.46 24.61
CA GLY A 405 18.13 -1.40 24.27
C GLY A 405 18.92 -2.59 24.83
N MET A 406 19.93 -3.05 24.09
CA MET A 406 20.70 -4.24 24.47
C MET A 406 21.35 -4.14 25.85
N GLU A 407 21.82 -2.95 26.25
CA GLU A 407 22.44 -2.71 27.57
C GLU A 407 21.52 -3.04 28.76
N GLU A 408 20.21 -2.86 28.58
CA GLU A 408 19.20 -3.19 29.59
C GLU A 408 18.88 -4.69 29.55
N LEU A 409 18.76 -5.26 28.35
CA LEU A 409 18.41 -6.66 28.15
C LEU A 409 19.49 -7.63 28.65
N VAL A 410 20.77 -7.33 28.44
CA VAL A 410 21.87 -8.18 28.94
C VAL A 410 21.94 -8.22 30.47
N ARG A 411 21.28 -7.28 31.16
CA ARG A 411 21.15 -7.19 32.62
C ARG A 411 19.82 -7.77 33.13
N PHE A 412 19.22 -8.71 32.40
CA PHE A 412 18.00 -9.38 32.83
C PHE A 412 18.12 -9.96 34.24
N LYS A 413 17.01 -9.99 34.98
CA LYS A 413 17.00 -10.44 36.37
C LYS A 413 16.91 -11.96 36.45
N HIS A 414 15.87 -12.50 35.82
CA HIS A 414 15.56 -13.92 35.88
C HIS A 414 14.63 -14.36 34.74
N LEU A 415 14.55 -15.67 34.53
CA LEU A 415 13.64 -16.34 33.61
C LEU A 415 12.56 -17.06 34.41
N GLU A 416 11.31 -16.99 33.94
CA GLU A 416 10.17 -17.69 34.55
C GLU A 416 9.65 -18.76 33.59
N GLN A 417 9.10 -19.84 34.15
CA GLN A 417 8.32 -20.78 33.36
C GLN A 417 7.05 -20.08 32.84
N PRO A 418 6.67 -20.30 31.59
CA PRO A 418 5.45 -19.76 30.99
C PRO A 418 4.22 -20.38 31.67
N LYS A 419 3.08 -19.69 31.60
CA LYS A 419 1.82 -20.21 32.16
C LYS A 419 1.44 -21.55 31.52
N GLU A 420 0.77 -22.41 32.30
CA GLU A 420 0.16 -23.61 31.75
C GLU A 420 -0.91 -23.25 30.71
N TRP A 421 -1.07 -24.13 29.72
CA TRP A 421 -2.09 -23.97 28.70
C TRP A 421 -3.48 -23.97 29.34
N ASN A 422 -4.27 -22.91 29.10
CA ASN A 422 -5.68 -22.89 29.44
C ASN A 422 -6.49 -23.68 28.39
N LEU A 423 -6.24 -25.00 28.32
CA LEU A 423 -6.89 -25.93 27.41
C LEU A 423 -8.42 -25.87 27.47
N PRO A 424 -9.08 -25.78 28.65
CA PRO A 424 -10.53 -25.64 28.73
C PRO A 424 -11.06 -24.39 28.02
N ALA A 425 -10.39 -23.24 28.17
CA ALA A 425 -10.86 -22.00 27.55
C ALA A 425 -10.55 -21.95 26.05
N LEU A 426 -9.43 -22.54 25.62
CA LEU A 426 -9.12 -22.69 24.19
C LEU A 426 -10.14 -23.60 23.48
N LYS A 427 -10.54 -24.73 24.09
CA LYS A 427 -11.59 -25.59 23.52
C LYS A 427 -12.91 -24.85 23.37
N ALA A 428 -13.33 -24.12 24.42
CA ALA A 428 -14.53 -23.29 24.37
C ALA A 428 -14.45 -22.22 23.27
N LEU A 429 -13.28 -21.62 23.05
CA LEU A 429 -13.09 -20.62 21.99
C LEU A 429 -13.22 -21.22 20.59
N PHE A 430 -12.59 -22.37 20.33
CA PHE A 430 -12.73 -23.05 19.06
C PHE A 430 -14.18 -23.48 18.81
N GLU A 431 -14.87 -24.00 19.83
CA GLU A 431 -16.30 -24.35 19.74
C GLU A 431 -17.19 -23.12 19.43
N LEU A 432 -16.98 -22.00 20.13
CA LEU A 432 -17.71 -20.75 19.92
C LEU A 432 -17.58 -20.23 18.47
N LEU A 433 -16.44 -20.49 17.83
CA LEU A 433 -16.16 -20.12 16.45
C LEU A 433 -16.60 -21.18 15.43
N GLY A 434 -17.30 -22.24 15.86
CA GLY A 434 -17.78 -23.32 14.99
C GLY A 434 -16.68 -24.28 14.52
N MET A 435 -15.57 -24.37 15.25
CA MET A 435 -14.40 -25.18 14.93
C MET A 435 -14.30 -26.41 15.84
N THR A 436 -13.50 -27.41 15.45
CA THR A 436 -13.36 -28.63 16.25
C THR A 436 -12.50 -28.40 17.50
N PRO A 437 -12.91 -28.86 18.70
CA PRO A 437 -12.16 -28.65 19.95
C PRO A 437 -10.76 -29.28 19.93
N GLY A 438 -10.57 -30.31 19.09
CA GLY A 438 -9.28 -30.97 18.88
C GLY A 438 -8.18 -30.05 18.35
N MET A 439 -8.56 -28.93 17.71
CA MET A 439 -7.62 -27.90 17.26
C MET A 439 -6.85 -27.27 18.42
N ALA A 440 -7.46 -27.14 19.61
CA ALA A 440 -6.77 -26.66 20.80
C ALA A 440 -5.57 -27.55 21.19
N GLN A 441 -5.69 -28.87 21.01
CA GLN A 441 -4.60 -29.81 21.27
C GLN A 441 -3.45 -29.63 20.26
N LEU A 442 -3.78 -29.37 19.00
CA LEU A 442 -2.78 -29.13 17.95
C LEU A 442 -1.99 -27.83 18.19
N VAL A 443 -2.62 -26.80 18.76
CA VAL A 443 -1.93 -25.57 19.19
C VAL A 443 -0.88 -25.89 20.25
N THR A 444 -1.19 -26.75 21.22
CA THR A 444 -0.21 -27.15 22.27
C THR A 444 0.99 -27.92 21.71
N GLN A 445 0.85 -28.51 20.52
CA GLN A 445 1.94 -29.18 19.79
C GLN A 445 2.75 -28.21 18.90
N GLY A 446 2.48 -26.89 18.98
CA GLY A 446 3.20 -25.87 18.22
C GLY A 446 2.78 -25.74 16.76
N LYS A 447 1.62 -26.27 16.35
CA LYS A 447 1.13 -26.14 14.97
C LYS A 447 0.49 -24.78 14.71
N ASP A 448 0.88 -24.14 13.60
CA ASP A 448 0.37 -22.83 13.19
C ASP A 448 -1.03 -22.87 12.55
N GLU A 449 -1.37 -23.95 11.83
CA GLU A 449 -2.62 -24.10 11.08
C GLU A 449 -3.88 -23.81 11.94
N PRO A 450 -4.04 -24.39 13.16
CA PRO A 450 -5.16 -24.07 14.03
C PRO A 450 -5.28 -22.58 14.37
N VAL A 451 -4.14 -21.89 14.50
CA VAL A 451 -4.09 -20.45 14.84
C VAL A 451 -4.49 -19.60 13.64
N GLN A 452 -4.06 -19.98 12.44
CA GLN A 452 -4.50 -19.31 11.21
C GLN A 452 -6.00 -19.44 10.99
N ASN A 453 -6.53 -20.66 11.19
CA ASN A 453 -7.97 -20.91 11.08
C ASN A 453 -8.76 -20.12 12.13
N LEU A 454 -8.25 -20.02 13.36
CA LEU A 454 -8.81 -19.19 14.43
C LEU A 454 -8.86 -17.71 14.00
N GLN A 455 -7.76 -17.16 13.52
CA GLN A 455 -7.67 -15.76 13.07
C GLN A 455 -8.63 -15.47 11.91
N GLN A 456 -8.78 -16.41 10.98
CA GLN A 456 -9.73 -16.28 9.88
C GLN A 456 -11.19 -16.29 10.38
N ALA A 457 -11.53 -17.17 11.32
CA ALA A 457 -12.87 -17.22 11.92
C ALA A 457 -13.19 -15.95 12.72
N VAL A 458 -12.23 -15.46 13.51
CA VAL A 458 -12.33 -14.18 14.22
C VAL A 458 -12.57 -13.03 13.25
N GLY A 459 -11.79 -12.94 12.16
CA GLY A 459 -11.97 -11.90 11.15
C GLY A 459 -13.35 -11.93 10.49
N LYS A 460 -13.89 -13.13 10.22
CA LYS A 460 -15.26 -13.30 9.69
C LYS A 460 -16.31 -12.79 10.67
N ILE A 461 -16.22 -13.15 11.95
CA ILE A 461 -17.18 -12.74 12.98
C ILE A 461 -17.11 -11.24 13.24
N VAL A 462 -15.92 -10.64 13.36
CA VAL A 462 -15.78 -9.19 13.52
C VAL A 462 -16.44 -8.43 12.36
N LYS A 463 -16.22 -8.90 11.12
CA LYS A 463 -16.86 -8.30 9.93
C LYS A 463 -18.39 -8.41 10.00
N ARG A 464 -18.93 -9.58 10.37
CA ARG A 464 -20.37 -9.80 10.54
C ARG A 464 -20.95 -8.85 11.59
N LEU A 465 -20.34 -8.79 12.78
CA LEU A 465 -20.75 -7.90 13.87
C LEU A 465 -20.83 -6.44 13.42
N VAL A 466 -19.81 -5.93 12.73
CA VAL A 466 -19.80 -4.54 12.23
C VAL A 466 -20.93 -4.28 11.23
N MET A 467 -21.16 -5.20 10.29
CA MET A 467 -22.23 -5.06 9.30
C MET A 467 -23.61 -5.08 9.96
N THR A 468 -23.84 -6.01 10.90
CA THR A 468 -25.12 -6.13 11.61
C THR A 468 -25.39 -4.91 12.49
N GLN A 469 -24.38 -4.37 13.17
CA GLN A 469 -24.50 -3.11 13.92
C GLN A 469 -24.89 -1.93 13.02
N GLN A 470 -24.34 -1.85 11.80
CA GLN A 470 -24.74 -0.83 10.84
C GLN A 470 -26.20 -1.01 10.40
N THR A 471 -26.59 -2.23 10.06
CA THR A 471 -27.96 -2.55 9.66
C THR A 471 -28.98 -2.26 10.76
N LEU A 472 -28.63 -2.54 12.03
CA LEU A 472 -29.47 -2.20 13.19
C LEU A 472 -29.68 -0.67 13.33
N ARG A 473 -28.68 0.15 12.99
CA ARG A 473 -28.81 1.62 13.00
C ARG A 473 -29.69 2.14 11.87
N GLU A 474 -29.61 1.51 10.70
CA GLU A 474 -30.41 1.87 9.52
C GLU A 474 -31.89 1.45 9.68
N GLY A 475 -32.16 0.46 10.53
CA GLY A 475 -33.49 -0.08 10.80
C GLY A 475 -33.87 -1.19 9.81
N LEU A 476 -34.60 -2.19 10.31
CA LEU A 476 -35.05 -3.34 9.52
C LEU A 476 -36.57 -3.31 9.34
N SER A 477 -37.01 -2.70 8.22
CA SER A 477 -38.43 -2.58 7.90
C SER A 477 -38.85 -3.43 6.70
N PHE A 478 -40.00 -4.08 6.79
CA PHE A 478 -40.64 -4.79 5.67
C PHE A 478 -42.10 -4.34 5.55
N TRP A 479 -42.51 -3.84 4.38
CA TRP A 479 -43.84 -3.22 4.16
C TRP A 479 -44.24 -2.18 5.23
N GLY A 480 -43.27 -1.41 5.73
CA GLY A 480 -43.50 -0.38 6.76
C GLY A 480 -43.70 -0.93 8.18
N LEU A 481 -43.66 -2.25 8.38
CA LEU A 481 -43.54 -2.86 9.70
C LEU A 481 -42.05 -2.87 10.09
N ASP A 482 -41.73 -2.26 11.22
CA ASP A 482 -40.43 -2.42 11.86
C ASP A 482 -40.37 -3.81 12.49
N LEU A 483 -39.50 -4.68 11.96
CA LEU A 483 -39.35 -6.07 12.43
C LEU A 483 -38.54 -6.14 13.74
N LEU A 484 -37.96 -5.03 14.18
CA LEU A 484 -37.28 -4.91 15.47
C LEU A 484 -38.22 -4.37 16.56
N ALA A 485 -39.44 -3.94 16.21
CA ALA A 485 -40.42 -3.48 17.16
C ALA A 485 -40.99 -4.66 17.97
N GLY A 486 -40.37 -4.95 19.13
CA GLY A 486 -40.73 -6.06 20.02
C GLY A 486 -39.55 -6.93 20.45
N THR A 487 -38.38 -6.77 19.83
CA THR A 487 -37.12 -7.35 20.32
C THR A 487 -36.45 -6.38 21.31
N ASP A 488 -35.73 -6.92 22.29
CA ASP A 488 -34.96 -6.10 23.24
C ASP A 488 -33.69 -5.55 22.57
N LEU A 489 -33.91 -4.62 21.65
CA LEU A 489 -32.90 -3.96 20.82
C LEU A 489 -31.74 -3.40 21.63
N ALA A 490 -32.03 -2.85 22.81
CA ALA A 490 -31.03 -2.23 23.67
C ALA A 490 -30.10 -3.28 24.30
N SER A 491 -30.63 -4.41 24.77
CA SER A 491 -29.80 -5.47 25.35
C SER A 491 -29.00 -6.21 24.27
N GLN A 492 -29.57 -6.44 23.09
CA GLN A 492 -28.84 -7.06 21.97
C GLN A 492 -27.71 -6.17 21.44
N ALA A 493 -27.93 -4.85 21.31
CA ALA A 493 -26.88 -3.94 20.84
C ALA A 493 -25.65 -3.91 21.78
N SER A 494 -25.89 -3.84 23.10
CA SER A 494 -24.81 -3.86 24.09
C SER A 494 -24.02 -5.19 24.08
N GLY A 495 -24.70 -6.33 23.97
CA GLY A 495 -24.06 -7.64 23.87
C GLY A 495 -23.22 -7.81 22.59
N LEU A 496 -23.64 -7.21 21.47
CA LEU A 496 -22.87 -7.21 20.22
C LEU A 496 -21.61 -6.34 20.32
N ASP A 497 -21.66 -5.19 21.00
CA ASP A 497 -20.49 -4.33 21.25
C ASP A 497 -19.45 -5.04 22.13
N GLU A 498 -19.89 -5.70 23.22
CA GLU A 498 -19.01 -6.48 24.09
C GLU A 498 -18.39 -7.67 23.34
N ALA A 499 -19.18 -8.39 22.55
CA ALA A 499 -18.68 -9.48 21.71
C ALA A 499 -17.66 -8.98 20.68
N LYS A 500 -17.90 -7.81 20.06
CA LYS A 500 -16.94 -7.21 19.12
C LYS A 500 -15.60 -6.91 19.79
N ALA A 501 -15.60 -6.25 20.94
CA ALA A 501 -14.38 -5.95 21.68
C ALA A 501 -13.61 -7.23 22.08
N PHE A 502 -14.35 -8.27 22.49
CA PHE A 502 -13.76 -9.58 22.75
C PHE A 502 -13.09 -10.18 21.51
N PHE A 503 -13.80 -10.32 20.39
CA PHE A 503 -13.25 -10.92 19.17
C PHE A 503 -12.10 -10.09 18.57
N GLU A 504 -12.15 -8.75 18.64
CA GLU A 504 -11.03 -7.89 18.23
C GLU A 504 -9.78 -8.13 19.09
N SER A 505 -9.95 -8.32 20.40
CA SER A 505 -8.82 -8.65 21.29
C SER A 505 -8.13 -9.97 20.93
N LEU A 506 -8.85 -10.89 20.27
CA LEU A 506 -8.28 -12.18 19.86
C LEU A 506 -7.28 -12.07 18.70
N GLN A 507 -7.27 -10.94 17.98
CA GLN A 507 -6.33 -10.71 16.89
C GLN A 507 -4.87 -10.65 17.38
N ALA A 508 -4.64 -10.36 18.65
CA ALA A 508 -3.31 -10.41 19.26
C ALA A 508 -2.72 -11.83 19.31
N TYR A 509 -3.56 -12.87 19.33
CA TYR A 509 -3.15 -14.27 19.47
C TYR A 509 -2.82 -14.93 18.12
N SER A 510 -1.76 -14.42 17.46
CA SER A 510 -1.40 -14.78 16.08
C SER A 510 -0.42 -15.96 15.93
N SER A 511 0.04 -16.57 17.02
CA SER A 511 0.92 -17.75 17.01
C SER A 511 0.62 -18.68 18.18
N PRO A 512 1.07 -19.95 18.16
CA PRO A 512 0.89 -20.86 19.29
C PRO A 512 1.45 -20.30 20.60
N GLY A 513 2.65 -19.70 20.57
CA GLY A 513 3.26 -19.07 21.74
C GLY A 513 2.43 -17.92 22.33
N LYS A 514 1.78 -17.12 21.47
CA LYS A 514 0.85 -16.07 21.95
C LYS A 514 -0.42 -16.68 22.55
N LEU A 515 -1.00 -17.70 21.92
CA LEU A 515 -2.18 -18.41 22.45
C LEU A 515 -1.93 -19.12 23.79
N LYS A 516 -0.69 -19.50 24.09
CA LYS A 516 -0.32 -20.03 25.41
C LYS A 516 -0.60 -19.03 26.54
N ASN A 517 -0.55 -17.73 26.23
CA ASN A 517 -0.88 -16.63 27.14
C ASN A 517 -2.35 -16.17 27.01
N PHE A 518 -3.25 -17.04 26.54
CA PHE A 518 -4.67 -16.77 26.47
C PHE A 518 -5.23 -16.45 27.86
N ARG A 519 -5.70 -15.20 28.04
CA ARG A 519 -6.03 -14.65 29.36
C ARG A 519 -7.45 -14.97 29.83
N TYR A 520 -8.34 -15.31 28.90
CA TYR A 520 -9.76 -15.50 29.19
C TYR A 520 -10.03 -16.90 29.73
N SER A 521 -10.98 -16.99 30.65
CA SER A 521 -11.54 -18.24 31.18
C SER A 521 -12.62 -18.81 30.25
N SER A 522 -12.94 -20.10 30.42
CA SER A 522 -14.04 -20.72 29.67
C SER A 522 -15.36 -20.00 29.87
N SER A 523 -15.65 -19.50 31.08
CA SER A 523 -16.87 -18.74 31.36
C SER A 523 -16.92 -17.39 30.63
N GLU A 524 -15.80 -16.68 30.55
CA GLU A 524 -15.73 -15.41 29.81
C GLU A 524 -15.92 -15.63 28.31
N VAL A 525 -15.35 -16.72 27.76
CA VAL A 525 -15.56 -17.08 26.35
C VAL A 525 -17.03 -17.43 26.08
N LEU A 526 -17.62 -18.29 26.92
CA LEU A 526 -19.00 -18.76 26.73
C LEU A 526 -20.04 -17.65 26.98
N ALA A 527 -19.71 -16.59 27.71
CA ALA A 527 -20.59 -15.44 27.88
C ALA A 527 -21.01 -14.80 26.53
N HIS A 528 -20.18 -14.93 25.49
CA HIS A 528 -20.44 -14.39 24.16
C HIS A 528 -21.28 -15.32 23.26
N GLU A 529 -21.64 -16.54 23.69
CA GLU A 529 -22.44 -17.49 22.88
C GLU A 529 -23.80 -16.91 22.49
N LYS A 530 -24.46 -16.21 23.42
CA LYS A 530 -25.75 -15.54 23.15
C LYS A 530 -25.63 -14.47 22.06
N ALA A 531 -24.55 -13.70 22.08
CA ALA A 531 -24.30 -12.65 21.09
C ALA A 531 -24.02 -13.25 19.70
N VAL A 532 -23.30 -14.38 19.63
CA VAL A 532 -23.07 -15.09 18.36
C VAL A 532 -24.38 -15.68 17.80
N LYS A 533 -25.23 -16.26 18.65
CA LYS A 533 -26.56 -16.75 18.20
C LYS A 533 -27.46 -15.62 17.71
N ALA A 534 -27.52 -14.50 18.43
CA ALA A 534 -28.27 -13.33 18.00
C ALA A 534 -27.75 -12.77 16.66
N LEU A 535 -26.44 -12.86 16.40
CA LEU A 535 -25.85 -12.50 15.11
C LEU A 535 -26.34 -13.40 13.96
N ASP A 536 -26.46 -14.71 14.18
CA ASP A 536 -27.00 -15.64 13.19
C ASP A 536 -28.49 -15.35 12.89
N GLU A 537 -29.30 -15.06 13.92
CA GLU A 537 -30.71 -14.68 13.77
C GLU A 537 -30.90 -13.37 13.00
N LEU A 538 -30.10 -12.35 13.31
CA LEU A 538 -30.15 -11.05 12.62
C LEU A 538 -29.68 -11.14 11.16
N ASP A 539 -28.67 -11.97 10.87
CA ASP A 539 -28.23 -12.23 9.50
C ASP A 539 -29.33 -12.93 8.68
N ALA A 540 -30.06 -13.88 9.28
CA ALA A 540 -31.20 -14.54 8.64
C ALA A 540 -32.35 -13.56 8.36
N LEU A 541 -32.67 -12.68 9.31
CA LEU A 541 -33.68 -11.64 9.15
C LEU A 541 -33.31 -10.65 8.02
N ARG A 542 -32.06 -10.21 7.99
CA ARG A 542 -31.57 -9.33 6.94
C ARG A 542 -31.65 -9.99 5.56
N ALA A 543 -31.25 -11.25 5.45
CA ALA A 543 -31.34 -12.00 4.20
C ALA A 543 -32.79 -12.07 3.70
N PHE A 544 -33.73 -12.40 4.59
CA PHE A 544 -35.16 -12.41 4.28
C PHE A 544 -35.65 -11.06 3.72
N ILE A 545 -35.30 -9.94 4.36
CA ILE A 545 -35.71 -8.61 3.88
C ILE A 545 -35.11 -8.33 2.50
N MET A 546 -33.83 -8.63 2.29
CA MET A 546 -33.16 -8.40 1.02
C MET A 546 -33.80 -9.21 -0.13
N ASP A 547 -34.13 -10.46 0.12
CA ASP A 547 -34.68 -11.36 -0.89
C ASP A 547 -36.13 -10.99 -1.29
N HIS A 548 -36.95 -10.56 -0.32
CA HIS A 548 -38.39 -10.33 -0.55
C HIS A 548 -38.78 -8.87 -0.79
N SER A 549 -37.96 -7.89 -0.36
CA SER A 549 -38.27 -6.46 -0.51
C SER A 549 -38.55 -6.00 -1.94
N PRO A 550 -37.81 -6.45 -2.98
CA PRO A 550 -38.08 -6.04 -4.36
C PRO A 550 -39.49 -6.45 -4.82
N THR A 551 -39.91 -7.67 -4.48
CA THR A 551 -41.22 -8.21 -4.87
C THR A 551 -42.34 -7.56 -4.06
N ALA A 552 -42.10 -7.33 -2.77
CA ALA A 552 -42.99 -6.59 -1.88
C ALA A 552 -43.26 -5.14 -2.37
N SER A 553 -42.21 -4.44 -2.84
CA SER A 553 -42.31 -3.10 -3.42
C SER A 553 -43.06 -3.10 -4.76
N TRP A 554 -42.74 -4.08 -5.63
CA TRP A 554 -43.44 -4.29 -6.89
C TRP A 554 -44.94 -4.49 -6.68
N LEU A 555 -45.33 -5.35 -5.73
CA LEU A 555 -46.74 -5.65 -5.41
C LEU A 555 -47.48 -4.43 -4.82
N SER A 556 -46.79 -3.60 -4.04
CA SER A 556 -47.38 -2.37 -3.49
C SER A 556 -47.63 -1.34 -4.58
N THR A 557 -46.75 -1.26 -5.58
CA THR A 557 -46.96 -0.41 -6.75
C THR A 557 -48.11 -0.96 -7.61
N ALA A 558 -48.17 -2.28 -7.80
CA ALA A 558 -49.24 -2.96 -8.53
C ALA A 558 -50.64 -2.72 -7.91
N GLU A 559 -50.74 -2.74 -6.58
CA GLU A 559 -51.97 -2.43 -5.84
C GLU A 559 -52.56 -1.06 -6.19
N ALA A 560 -51.71 -0.04 -6.39
CA ALA A 560 -52.15 1.31 -6.71
C ALA A 560 -52.58 1.49 -8.20
N VAL A 561 -52.25 0.52 -9.06
CA VAL A 561 -52.47 0.62 -10.52
C VAL A 561 -53.83 0.08 -10.93
N LEU A 562 -54.32 -0.97 -10.26
CA LEU A 562 -55.65 -1.53 -10.51
C LEU A 562 -56.75 -0.74 -9.78
N PRO A 563 -58.01 -0.82 -10.24
CA PRO A 563 -59.15 -0.23 -9.54
C PRO A 563 -59.30 -0.80 -8.13
N ALA A 564 -59.73 0.03 -7.18
CA ALA A 564 -59.79 -0.34 -5.77
C ALA A 564 -60.79 -1.46 -5.45
N ASP A 565 -61.78 -1.66 -6.34
CA ASP A 565 -62.83 -2.68 -6.31
C ASP A 565 -62.45 -3.98 -7.04
N HIS A 566 -61.25 -4.08 -7.61
CA HIS A 566 -60.81 -5.28 -8.32
C HIS A 566 -60.42 -6.42 -7.36
N ASP A 567 -60.95 -7.64 -7.55
CA ASP A 567 -60.74 -8.80 -6.67
C ASP A 567 -59.27 -9.07 -6.30
N TRP A 568 -58.34 -8.83 -7.22
CA TRP A 568 -56.90 -8.99 -6.97
C TRP A 568 -56.37 -8.04 -5.89
N VAL A 569 -56.89 -6.81 -5.79
CA VAL A 569 -56.49 -5.83 -4.77
C VAL A 569 -56.87 -6.32 -3.38
N ASP A 570 -58.05 -6.93 -3.22
CA ASP A 570 -58.48 -7.52 -1.95
C ASP A 570 -57.63 -8.72 -1.55
N ARG A 571 -57.28 -9.58 -2.51
CA ARG A 571 -56.34 -10.71 -2.27
C ARG A 571 -54.95 -10.22 -1.88
N MET A 572 -54.44 -9.16 -2.51
CA MET A 572 -53.17 -8.54 -2.17
C MET A 572 -53.17 -7.99 -0.74
N LYS A 573 -54.20 -7.23 -0.35
CA LYS A 573 -54.34 -6.70 1.02
C LYS A 573 -54.42 -7.81 2.07
N THR A 574 -55.17 -8.88 1.78
CA THR A 574 -55.29 -10.05 2.66
C THR A 574 -53.94 -10.75 2.83
N THR A 575 -53.25 -11.03 1.73
CA THR A 575 -51.93 -11.68 1.76
C THR A 575 -50.89 -10.82 2.47
N ARG A 576 -50.88 -9.50 2.25
CA ARG A 576 -50.01 -8.56 2.97
C ARG A 576 -50.24 -8.67 4.48
N LYS A 577 -51.52 -8.66 4.91
CA LYS A 577 -51.88 -8.78 6.33
C LYS A 577 -51.41 -10.12 6.91
N ASP A 578 -51.64 -11.23 6.21
CA ASP A 578 -51.26 -12.57 6.67
C ASP A 578 -49.74 -12.72 6.82
N VAL A 579 -48.98 -12.20 5.86
CA VAL A 579 -47.50 -12.22 5.91
C VAL A 579 -46.98 -11.34 7.05
N LEU A 580 -47.54 -10.14 7.23
CA LEU A 580 -47.14 -9.26 8.33
C LEU A 580 -47.48 -9.85 9.71
N GLU A 581 -48.62 -10.54 9.84
CA GLU A 581 -49.00 -11.20 11.09
C GLU A 581 -48.10 -12.42 11.36
N ALA A 582 -47.77 -13.21 10.34
CA ALA A 582 -46.80 -14.30 10.45
C ALA A 582 -45.43 -13.78 10.91
N LEU A 583 -44.95 -12.66 10.35
CA LEU A 583 -43.66 -12.07 10.75
C LEU A 583 -43.66 -11.49 12.17
N LYS A 584 -44.80 -11.03 12.70
CA LYS A 584 -44.92 -10.57 14.09
C LYS A 584 -44.91 -11.71 15.11
N GLN A 585 -45.47 -12.86 14.72
CA GLN A 585 -45.61 -14.03 15.60
C GLN A 585 -44.45 -15.03 15.43
N ALA A 586 -43.65 -14.90 14.38
CA ALA A 586 -42.57 -15.82 14.08
C ALA A 586 -41.42 -15.71 15.08
N ASP A 587 -40.96 -16.86 15.55
CA ASP A 587 -39.61 -17.00 16.07
C ASP A 587 -38.63 -16.77 14.90
N LEU A 588 -37.66 -15.87 15.08
CA LEU A 588 -36.65 -15.54 14.07
C LEU A 588 -35.86 -16.78 13.61
N SER A 589 -35.79 -17.83 14.43
CA SER A 589 -35.16 -19.10 14.09
C SER A 589 -35.95 -19.94 13.06
N GLU A 590 -37.27 -19.74 12.94
CA GLU A 590 -38.11 -20.43 11.94
C GLU A 590 -38.26 -19.64 10.62
N LEU A 591 -37.77 -18.39 10.58
CA LEU A 591 -37.94 -17.45 9.47
C LEU A 591 -37.46 -18.03 8.13
N THR A 592 -36.36 -18.78 8.15
CA THR A 592 -35.79 -19.46 6.97
C THR A 592 -36.77 -20.49 6.37
N SER A 593 -37.50 -21.22 7.22
CA SER A 593 -38.49 -22.21 6.77
C SER A 593 -39.76 -21.56 6.21
N GLN A 594 -40.16 -20.43 6.79
CA GLN A 594 -41.34 -19.67 6.36
C GLN A 594 -41.08 -18.83 5.10
N SER A 595 -39.82 -18.45 4.86
CA SER A 595 -39.35 -17.66 3.70
C SER A 595 -39.82 -18.24 2.37
N GLN A 596 -39.68 -19.56 2.15
CA GLN A 596 -40.11 -20.21 0.91
C GLN A 596 -41.63 -20.17 0.70
N SER A 597 -42.40 -20.31 1.79
CA SER A 597 -43.87 -20.23 1.72
C SER A 597 -44.33 -18.82 1.38
N ILE A 598 -43.69 -17.80 1.97
CA ILE A 598 -43.96 -16.39 1.70
C ILE A 598 -43.59 -16.07 0.25
N GLU A 599 -42.42 -16.50 -0.23
CA GLU A 599 -41.99 -16.31 -1.61
C GLU A 599 -43.03 -16.84 -2.61
N ALA A 600 -43.50 -18.07 -2.40
CA ALA A 600 -44.50 -18.69 -3.26
C ALA A 600 -45.80 -17.88 -3.32
N LYS A 601 -46.27 -17.35 -2.18
CA LYS A 601 -47.47 -16.49 -2.12
C LYS A 601 -47.26 -15.17 -2.88
N LEU A 602 -46.11 -14.51 -2.70
CA LEU A 602 -45.80 -13.25 -3.38
C LEU A 602 -45.69 -13.43 -4.89
N GLN A 603 -45.00 -14.48 -5.36
CA GLN A 603 -44.86 -14.79 -6.78
C GLN A 603 -46.19 -15.18 -7.42
N GLN A 604 -47.06 -15.88 -6.69
CA GLN A 604 -48.40 -16.21 -7.17
C GLN A 604 -49.24 -14.94 -7.41
N LEU A 605 -49.24 -13.99 -6.45
CA LEU A 605 -49.92 -12.71 -6.63
C LEU A 605 -49.38 -11.91 -7.82
N LYS A 606 -48.06 -11.92 -8.01
CA LYS A 606 -47.40 -11.26 -9.14
C LYS A 606 -47.89 -11.82 -10.48
N LYS A 607 -47.95 -13.15 -10.62
CA LYS A 607 -48.47 -13.82 -11.83
C LYS A 607 -49.93 -13.48 -12.09
N GLU A 608 -50.77 -13.54 -11.06
CA GLU A 608 -52.20 -13.19 -11.19
C GLU A 608 -52.40 -11.73 -11.63
N TYR A 609 -51.59 -10.81 -11.12
CA TYR A 609 -51.62 -9.42 -11.54
C TYR A 609 -51.29 -9.26 -13.02
N ILE A 610 -50.21 -9.91 -13.49
CA ILE A 610 -49.75 -9.80 -14.88
C ILE A 610 -50.87 -10.19 -15.84
N VAL A 611 -51.57 -11.30 -15.55
CA VAL A 611 -52.72 -11.77 -16.34
C VAL A 611 -53.86 -10.75 -16.32
N ALA A 612 -54.25 -10.25 -15.14
CA ALA A 612 -55.33 -9.27 -15.00
C ALA A 612 -55.01 -7.96 -15.75
N TYR A 613 -53.79 -7.45 -15.59
CA TYR A 613 -53.33 -6.21 -16.21
C TYR A 613 -53.27 -6.32 -17.74
N ILE A 614 -52.72 -7.42 -18.29
CA ILE A 614 -52.71 -7.66 -19.75
C ILE A 614 -54.13 -7.72 -20.30
N GLY A 615 -55.05 -8.37 -19.60
CA GLY A 615 -56.47 -8.43 -19.98
C GLY A 615 -57.10 -7.03 -20.07
N LEU A 616 -56.89 -6.18 -19.07
CA LEU A 616 -57.40 -4.79 -19.06
C LEU A 616 -56.71 -3.93 -20.13
N HIS A 617 -55.39 -4.08 -20.30
CA HIS A 617 -54.61 -3.34 -21.29
C HIS A 617 -55.07 -3.66 -22.72
N THR A 618 -55.29 -4.95 -23.02
CA THR A 618 -55.73 -5.40 -24.36
C THR A 618 -57.12 -4.89 -24.71
N LYS A 619 -58.00 -4.69 -23.71
CA LYS A 619 -59.32 -4.06 -23.90
C LYS A 619 -59.21 -2.55 -24.14
N ALA A 620 -58.33 -1.87 -23.42
CA ALA A 620 -58.23 -0.40 -23.43
C ALA A 620 -57.34 0.19 -24.54
N ARG A 621 -56.51 -0.63 -25.20
CA ARG A 621 -55.55 -0.18 -26.23
C ARG A 621 -55.85 -0.80 -27.58
N LEU A 622 -55.59 -0.05 -28.64
CA LEU A 622 -55.71 -0.56 -30.00
C LEU A 622 -54.56 -1.52 -30.30
N GLY A 623 -54.92 -2.70 -30.81
CA GLY A 623 -53.96 -3.65 -31.39
C GLY A 623 -53.47 -3.19 -32.77
N VAL A 624 -52.56 -3.94 -33.37
CA VAL A 624 -51.96 -3.61 -34.68
C VAL A 624 -53.02 -3.44 -35.77
N ASN A 625 -54.07 -4.27 -35.78
CA ASN A 625 -55.13 -4.21 -36.78
C ASN A 625 -56.04 -2.99 -36.56
N ASP A 626 -56.40 -2.69 -35.31
CA ASP A 626 -57.27 -1.56 -34.99
C ASP A 626 -56.55 -0.22 -35.17
N ASP A 627 -55.24 -0.17 -34.93
CA ASP A 627 -54.41 1.01 -35.22
C ASP A 627 -54.34 1.29 -36.73
N LYS A 628 -54.24 0.25 -37.57
CA LYS A 628 -54.38 0.38 -39.03
C LYS A 628 -55.76 0.90 -39.42
N ARG A 629 -56.84 0.40 -38.78
CA ARG A 629 -58.21 0.91 -39.02
C ARG A 629 -58.32 2.38 -38.62
N LYS A 630 -57.74 2.79 -37.48
CA LYS A 630 -57.66 4.21 -37.06
C LYS A 630 -56.96 5.06 -38.11
N ALA A 631 -55.80 4.62 -38.59
CA ALA A 631 -55.04 5.33 -39.64
C ALA A 631 -55.83 5.41 -40.96
N GLY A 632 -56.61 4.36 -41.28
CA GLY A 632 -57.57 4.37 -42.39
C GLY A 632 -58.64 5.46 -42.22
N LEU A 633 -59.29 5.53 -41.05
CA LEU A 633 -60.32 6.53 -40.75
C LEU A 633 -59.79 7.97 -40.80
N LEU A 634 -58.54 8.21 -40.39
CA LEU A 634 -57.91 9.53 -40.47
C LEU A 634 -57.68 10.01 -41.91
N ASN A 635 -57.48 9.08 -42.84
CA ASN A 635 -57.28 9.36 -44.26
C ASN A 635 -58.52 9.03 -45.11
N ASP A 636 -59.66 8.77 -44.47
CA ASP A 636 -60.88 8.33 -45.14
C ASP A 636 -61.45 9.44 -46.03
N GLN A 637 -61.91 9.05 -47.22
CA GLN A 637 -62.49 9.98 -48.19
C GLN A 637 -63.72 10.70 -47.63
N ARG A 638 -64.53 10.03 -46.80
CA ARG A 638 -65.71 10.64 -46.12
C ARG A 638 -65.27 11.77 -45.20
N LEU A 639 -64.19 11.58 -44.44
CA LEU A 639 -63.63 12.60 -43.56
C LEU A 639 -63.10 13.79 -44.37
N GLN A 640 -62.43 13.55 -45.49
CA GLN A 640 -61.95 14.61 -46.39
C GLN A 640 -63.11 15.42 -47.00
N THR A 641 -64.22 14.76 -47.35
CA THR A 641 -65.44 15.43 -47.81
C THR A 641 -66.03 16.33 -46.72
N LEU A 642 -66.17 15.84 -45.49
CA LEU A 642 -66.66 16.64 -44.36
C LEU A 642 -65.76 17.84 -44.08
N LEU A 643 -64.43 17.69 -44.15
CA LEU A 643 -63.47 18.79 -43.99
C LEU A 643 -63.66 19.89 -45.04
N LYS A 644 -63.89 19.52 -46.30
CA LYS A 644 -64.17 20.49 -47.38
C LYS A 644 -65.50 21.22 -47.15
N LEU A 645 -66.55 20.48 -46.77
CA LEU A 645 -67.87 21.06 -46.50
C LEU A 645 -67.86 21.97 -45.27
N ALA A 646 -67.00 21.70 -44.28
CA ALA A 646 -66.88 22.52 -43.09
C ALA A 646 -66.53 23.99 -43.43
N GLY A 647 -65.99 24.29 -44.62
CA GLY A 647 -65.74 25.66 -45.09
C GLY A 647 -67.00 26.49 -45.39
N ILE A 648 -68.18 25.87 -45.40
CA ILE A 648 -69.50 26.52 -45.53
C ILE A 648 -69.98 26.90 -44.12
N ASP A 649 -70.44 28.13 -43.93
CA ASP A 649 -70.73 28.68 -42.59
C ASP A 649 -71.91 28.02 -41.88
N LEU A 650 -72.81 27.37 -42.62
CA LEU A 650 -73.97 26.68 -42.09
C LEU A 650 -73.66 25.29 -41.51
N MET A 651 -72.47 24.74 -41.76
CA MET A 651 -72.17 23.34 -41.42
C MET A 651 -71.84 23.13 -39.93
N PRO A 652 -72.22 22.00 -39.30
CA PRO A 652 -71.95 21.69 -37.88
C PRO A 652 -70.48 21.43 -37.53
N ARG A 653 -69.58 22.41 -37.69
CA ARG A 653 -68.11 22.26 -37.51
C ARG A 653 -67.70 21.58 -36.20
N GLN A 654 -68.38 21.88 -35.09
CA GLN A 654 -68.08 21.32 -33.77
C GLN A 654 -68.19 19.78 -33.76
N GLN A 655 -69.20 19.22 -34.44
CA GLN A 655 -69.40 17.76 -34.51
C GLN A 655 -68.19 17.05 -35.16
N LEU A 656 -67.59 17.69 -36.17
CA LEU A 656 -66.39 17.18 -36.86
C LEU A 656 -65.15 17.30 -35.98
N THR A 657 -64.98 18.42 -35.29
CA THR A 657 -63.88 18.61 -34.33
C THR A 657 -63.95 17.60 -33.18
N ASP A 658 -65.14 17.35 -32.64
CA ASP A 658 -65.35 16.37 -31.57
C ASP A 658 -65.04 14.94 -32.04
N TYR A 659 -65.45 14.59 -33.27
CA TYR A 659 -65.11 13.31 -33.89
C TYR A 659 -63.58 13.14 -34.06
N GLN A 660 -62.89 14.15 -34.59
CA GLN A 660 -61.44 14.11 -34.79
C GLN A 660 -60.69 14.00 -33.46
N ASN A 661 -61.09 14.75 -32.44
CA ASN A 661 -60.51 14.68 -31.09
C ASN A 661 -60.71 13.29 -30.47
N ARG A 662 -61.90 12.71 -30.63
CA ARG A 662 -62.23 11.37 -30.11
C ARG A 662 -61.44 10.28 -30.82
N LEU A 663 -61.29 10.35 -32.14
CA LEU A 663 -60.47 9.43 -32.92
C LEU A 663 -58.98 9.56 -32.56
N ALA A 664 -58.47 10.79 -32.44
CA ALA A 664 -57.08 11.05 -32.04
C ALA A 664 -56.77 10.51 -30.64
N GLY A 665 -57.71 10.63 -29.70
CA GLY A 665 -57.59 10.19 -28.31
C GLY A 665 -57.48 8.67 -28.11
N LEU A 666 -57.78 7.84 -29.12
CA LEU A 666 -57.61 6.39 -29.03
C LEU A 666 -56.13 6.01 -29.05
N LYS A 667 -55.62 5.41 -27.97
CA LYS A 667 -54.20 5.06 -27.82
C LYS A 667 -53.93 3.63 -28.33
N SER A 668 -52.88 3.45 -29.12
CA SER A 668 -52.37 2.14 -29.54
C SER A 668 -51.21 1.68 -28.67
N CYS A 669 -51.16 0.38 -28.36
CA CYS A 669 -50.04 -0.24 -27.67
C CYS A 669 -50.10 -1.77 -27.83
N PHE A 670 -49.11 -2.34 -28.51
CA PHE A 670 -49.01 -3.77 -28.79
C PHE A 670 -47.63 -4.37 -28.49
N ALA A 671 -46.74 -3.58 -27.86
CA ALA A 671 -45.38 -3.99 -27.47
C ALA A 671 -45.29 -4.55 -26.03
N LEU A 672 -46.41 -4.60 -25.31
CA LEU A 672 -46.46 -5.13 -23.94
C LEU A 672 -46.25 -6.65 -23.95
N THR A 673 -45.37 -7.13 -23.08
CA THR A 673 -45.09 -8.56 -22.85
C THR A 673 -45.15 -8.86 -21.36
N GLU A 674 -45.28 -10.13 -20.99
CA GLU A 674 -45.23 -10.55 -19.58
C GLU A 674 -43.90 -10.19 -18.92
N GLN A 675 -42.77 -10.32 -19.63
CA GLN A 675 -41.45 -9.93 -19.14
C GLN A 675 -41.35 -8.44 -18.79
N ASN A 676 -42.00 -7.56 -19.58
CA ASN A 676 -42.05 -6.14 -19.27
C ASN A 676 -42.77 -5.89 -17.95
N LEU A 677 -43.81 -6.68 -17.65
CA LEU A 677 -44.56 -6.56 -16.41
C LEU A 677 -43.84 -7.20 -15.22
N ASP A 678 -43.05 -8.25 -15.45
CA ASP A 678 -42.22 -8.84 -14.41
C ASP A 678 -41.23 -7.82 -13.81
N ALA A 679 -40.70 -6.92 -14.63
CA ALA A 679 -39.84 -5.83 -14.18
C ALA A 679 -40.59 -4.65 -13.54
N SER A 680 -41.77 -4.28 -14.05
CA SER A 680 -42.56 -3.13 -13.58
C SER A 680 -44.06 -3.39 -13.73
N PRO A 681 -44.90 -3.11 -12.72
CA PRO A 681 -46.33 -3.40 -12.80
C PRO A 681 -47.11 -2.48 -13.76
N ILE A 682 -46.43 -1.52 -14.39
CA ILE A 682 -47.02 -0.58 -15.35
C ILE A 682 -46.37 -0.83 -16.71
N CYS A 683 -47.19 -0.82 -17.77
CA CYS A 683 -46.71 -0.93 -19.14
C CYS A 683 -45.69 0.18 -19.45
N PRO A 684 -44.42 -0.15 -19.76
CA PRO A 684 -43.38 0.85 -20.01
C PRO A 684 -43.57 1.61 -21.32
N HIS A 685 -44.38 1.08 -22.24
CA HIS A 685 -44.59 1.66 -23.57
C HIS A 685 -45.67 2.73 -23.60
N CYS A 686 -46.73 2.58 -22.81
CA CYS A 686 -47.89 3.47 -22.85
C CYS A 686 -48.35 4.01 -21.49
N GLY A 687 -47.74 3.57 -20.38
CA GLY A 687 -48.04 4.07 -19.03
C GLY A 687 -49.47 3.80 -18.55
N PHE A 688 -50.15 2.79 -19.11
CA PHE A 688 -51.56 2.53 -18.81
C PHE A 688 -51.81 2.29 -17.31
N ARG A 689 -52.79 3.00 -16.75
CA ARG A 689 -53.22 2.85 -15.36
C ARG A 689 -54.74 2.64 -15.32
N PRO A 690 -55.21 1.40 -15.18
CA PRO A 690 -56.64 1.09 -15.11
C PRO A 690 -57.41 1.92 -14.08
N SER A 691 -56.81 2.24 -12.94
CA SER A 691 -57.43 3.07 -11.89
C SER A 691 -57.72 4.52 -12.29
N LEU A 692 -57.04 5.05 -13.32
CA LEU A 692 -57.19 6.43 -13.80
C LEU A 692 -57.93 6.51 -15.15
N GLU A 693 -57.89 5.43 -15.93
CA GLU A 693 -58.45 5.37 -17.28
C GLU A 693 -59.71 4.48 -17.30
N ASN A 694 -60.85 5.01 -16.85
CA ASN A 694 -62.14 4.33 -16.93
C ASN A 694 -62.65 4.28 -18.38
N SER A 695 -62.09 3.42 -19.21
CA SER A 695 -62.63 3.12 -20.55
C SER A 695 -63.64 1.98 -20.46
N THR A 696 -64.94 2.33 -20.47
CA THR A 696 -66.05 1.35 -20.43
C THR A 696 -66.25 0.62 -21.76
N VAL A 697 -65.72 1.15 -22.86
CA VAL A 697 -65.83 0.58 -24.20
C VAL A 697 -64.45 0.19 -24.71
N GLY A 698 -64.32 -1.03 -25.23
CA GLY A 698 -63.05 -1.54 -25.77
C GLY A 698 -62.59 -0.75 -27.00
N GLY A 699 -61.27 -0.57 -27.15
CA GLY A 699 -60.69 0.24 -28.23
C GLY A 699 -61.13 -0.18 -29.64
N ALA A 700 -61.24 -1.49 -29.89
CA ALA A 700 -61.72 -2.02 -31.18
C ALA A 700 -63.19 -1.68 -31.46
N GLN A 701 -64.07 -1.85 -30.47
CA GLN A 701 -65.49 -1.50 -30.57
C GLN A 701 -65.68 0.00 -30.79
N MET A 702 -64.81 0.79 -30.17
CA MET A 702 -64.80 2.24 -30.29
C MET A 702 -64.40 2.70 -31.71
N ILE A 703 -63.44 2.04 -32.37
CA ILE A 703 -63.11 2.28 -33.79
C ILE A 703 -64.30 1.99 -34.70
N GLU A 704 -65.02 0.89 -34.45
CA GLU A 704 -66.18 0.50 -35.25
C GLU A 704 -67.35 1.48 -35.11
N GLN A 705 -67.55 2.02 -33.90
CA GLN A 705 -68.52 3.11 -33.67
C GLN A 705 -68.12 4.41 -34.40
N MET A 706 -66.81 4.73 -34.47
CA MET A 706 -66.34 5.91 -35.21
C MET A 706 -66.56 5.77 -36.72
N ASP A 707 -66.32 4.58 -37.28
CA ASP A 707 -66.56 4.30 -38.69
C ASP A 707 -68.04 4.53 -39.07
N ALA A 708 -68.98 3.95 -38.30
CA ALA A 708 -70.41 4.15 -38.52
C ALA A 708 -70.87 5.60 -38.27
N GLN A 709 -70.25 6.29 -37.29
CA GLN A 709 -70.54 7.70 -37.05
C GLN A 709 -70.14 8.58 -38.25
N LEU A 710 -69.05 8.24 -38.95
CA LEU A 710 -68.60 8.97 -40.12
C LEU A 710 -69.62 8.89 -41.26
N ASP A 711 -70.23 7.72 -41.50
CA ASP A 711 -71.33 7.55 -42.46
C ASP A 711 -72.52 8.44 -42.10
N THR A 712 -72.97 8.35 -40.85
CA THR A 712 -74.09 9.14 -40.35
C THR A 712 -73.83 10.65 -40.47
N MET A 713 -72.58 11.09 -40.28
CA MET A 713 -72.21 12.50 -40.44
C MET A 713 -72.30 12.96 -41.89
N VAL A 714 -71.80 12.16 -42.84
CA VAL A 714 -71.90 12.47 -44.27
C VAL A 714 -73.35 12.55 -44.72
N GLU A 715 -74.18 11.59 -44.31
CA GLU A 715 -75.61 11.57 -44.63
C GLU A 715 -76.33 12.82 -44.11
N ASN A 716 -76.13 13.16 -42.82
CA ASN A 716 -76.76 14.32 -42.21
C ASN A 716 -76.31 15.65 -42.83
N TRP A 717 -75.01 15.78 -43.13
CA TRP A 717 -74.46 16.99 -43.76
C TRP A 717 -74.96 17.15 -45.19
N THR A 718 -75.07 16.04 -45.94
CA THR A 718 -75.67 16.02 -47.29
C THR A 718 -77.14 16.46 -47.25
N ALA A 719 -77.92 15.88 -46.34
CA ALA A 719 -79.33 16.24 -46.15
C ALA A 719 -79.51 17.72 -45.74
N THR A 720 -78.61 18.23 -44.89
CA THR A 720 -78.62 19.65 -44.47
C THR A 720 -78.39 20.55 -45.69
N ILE A 721 -77.40 20.27 -46.53
CA ILE A 721 -77.13 21.09 -47.72
C ILE A 721 -78.30 21.01 -48.71
N LEU A 722 -78.81 19.82 -49.00
CA LEU A 722 -79.96 19.63 -49.89
C LEU A 722 -81.19 20.40 -49.40
N GLY A 723 -81.53 20.30 -48.12
CA GLY A 723 -82.66 21.01 -47.53
C GLY A 723 -82.53 22.53 -47.65
N ASN A 724 -81.30 23.08 -47.57
CA ASN A 724 -81.07 24.51 -47.75
C ASN A 724 -81.06 24.95 -49.22
N LEU A 725 -80.64 24.09 -50.15
CA LEU A 725 -80.70 24.37 -51.60
C LEU A 725 -82.13 24.26 -52.17
N GLU A 726 -82.96 23.38 -51.61
CA GLU A 726 -84.37 23.23 -51.97
C GLU A 726 -85.25 24.37 -51.44
N ASP A 727 -84.74 25.19 -50.50
CA ASP A 727 -85.43 26.37 -50.01
C ASP A 727 -85.74 27.36 -51.15
N PRO A 728 -86.99 27.87 -51.26
CA PRO A 728 -87.40 28.74 -52.36
C PRO A 728 -86.54 30.01 -52.54
N ILE A 729 -85.99 30.57 -51.45
CA ILE A 729 -85.15 31.76 -51.50
C ILE A 729 -83.77 31.40 -52.03
N THR A 730 -83.15 30.35 -51.50
CA THR A 730 -81.85 29.86 -51.97
C THR A 730 -81.90 29.40 -53.43
N ARG A 731 -83.00 28.77 -53.85
CA ARG A 731 -83.21 28.34 -55.23
C ARG A 731 -83.23 29.52 -56.20
N SER A 732 -83.78 30.67 -55.77
CA SER A 732 -83.72 31.90 -56.57
C SER A 732 -82.30 32.47 -56.69
N ASN A 733 -81.41 32.20 -55.72
CA ASN A 733 -80.01 32.58 -55.80
C ASN A 733 -79.22 31.72 -56.81
N MET A 734 -79.70 30.51 -57.16
CA MET A 734 -79.07 29.69 -58.19
C MET A 734 -79.12 30.34 -59.58
N ASP A 735 -80.13 31.17 -59.85
CA ASP A 735 -80.23 31.94 -61.09
C ASP A 735 -79.19 33.07 -61.16
N LEU A 736 -78.53 33.40 -60.05
CA LEU A 736 -77.51 34.44 -59.95
C LEU A 736 -76.07 33.91 -60.05
N LEU A 737 -75.91 32.59 -60.15
CA LEU A 737 -74.62 31.94 -60.40
C LEU A 737 -74.25 31.94 -61.89
N LYS A 738 -72.96 31.76 -62.17
CA LYS A 738 -72.48 31.40 -63.51
C LYS A 738 -72.94 29.99 -63.87
N ILE A 739 -73.09 29.73 -65.17
CA ILE A 739 -73.51 28.42 -65.70
C ILE A 739 -72.58 27.31 -65.21
N ASP A 740 -71.26 27.54 -65.26
CA ASP A 740 -70.22 26.58 -64.83
C ASP A 740 -70.33 26.19 -63.33
N ASP A 741 -70.87 27.08 -62.49
CA ASP A 741 -71.07 26.84 -61.05
C ASP A 741 -72.46 26.28 -60.75
N ARG A 742 -73.45 26.55 -61.62
CA ARG A 742 -74.85 26.16 -61.48
C ARG A 742 -75.08 24.70 -61.88
N GLU A 743 -74.54 24.25 -63.02
CA GLU A 743 -74.76 22.90 -63.53
C GLU A 743 -74.37 21.79 -62.52
N PRO A 744 -73.21 21.86 -61.82
CA PRO A 744 -72.83 20.85 -60.83
C PRO A 744 -73.78 20.82 -59.62
N LEU A 745 -74.35 21.96 -59.24
CA LEU A 745 -75.31 22.04 -58.13
C LEU A 745 -76.68 21.49 -58.51
N GLU A 746 -77.15 21.75 -59.73
CA GLU A 746 -78.39 21.16 -60.25
C GLU A 746 -78.27 19.64 -60.38
N ALA A 747 -77.11 19.15 -60.82
CA ALA A 747 -76.80 17.72 -60.84
C ALA A 747 -76.84 17.12 -59.43
N PHE A 748 -76.27 17.79 -58.43
CA PHE A 748 -76.31 17.38 -57.03
C PHE A 748 -77.73 17.34 -56.45
N ILE A 749 -78.57 18.35 -56.72
CA ILE A 749 -79.97 18.39 -56.28
C ILE A 749 -80.75 17.22 -56.91
N LYS A 750 -80.46 16.88 -58.17
CA LYS A 750 -81.12 15.78 -58.88
C LYS A 750 -80.64 14.40 -58.41
N SER A 751 -79.35 14.22 -58.20
CA SER A 751 -78.77 12.94 -57.74
C SER A 751 -79.03 12.69 -56.26
N LYS A 752 -79.19 13.75 -55.46
CA LYS A 752 -79.23 13.73 -53.98
C LYS A 752 -77.97 13.14 -53.33
N GLU A 753 -76.90 13.01 -54.11
CA GLU A 753 -75.63 12.41 -53.70
C GLU A 753 -74.49 13.38 -54.01
N LEU A 754 -73.65 13.65 -53.00
CA LEU A 754 -72.49 14.53 -53.16
C LEU A 754 -71.53 13.96 -54.23
N PRO A 755 -70.96 14.81 -55.10
CA PRO A 755 -69.93 14.37 -56.04
C PRO A 755 -68.72 13.78 -55.30
N VAL A 756 -68.23 12.63 -55.76
CA VAL A 756 -67.00 12.00 -55.25
C VAL A 756 -65.99 11.88 -56.40
N PRO A 757 -64.86 12.60 -56.38
CA PRO A 757 -64.40 13.53 -55.35
C PRO A 757 -65.15 14.87 -55.36
N LEU A 758 -65.34 15.45 -54.17
CA LEU A 758 -65.91 16.79 -54.05
C LEU A 758 -64.89 17.83 -54.52
N ASP A 759 -65.13 18.42 -55.69
CA ASP A 759 -64.29 19.48 -56.27
C ASP A 759 -64.43 20.78 -55.46
N SER A 760 -63.33 21.52 -55.34
CA SER A 760 -63.28 22.85 -54.73
C SER A 760 -64.23 23.85 -55.42
N ASN A 761 -64.45 23.71 -56.74
CA ASN A 761 -65.40 24.54 -57.48
C ASN A 761 -66.84 24.32 -56.99
N VAL A 762 -67.22 23.06 -56.73
CA VAL A 762 -68.55 22.73 -56.18
C VAL A 762 -68.71 23.29 -54.77
N VAL A 763 -67.66 23.21 -53.93
CA VAL A 763 -67.68 23.79 -52.58
C VAL A 763 -67.80 25.32 -52.62
N HIS A 764 -67.09 25.98 -53.55
CA HIS A 764 -67.19 27.43 -53.74
C HIS A 764 -68.61 27.81 -54.18
N ALA A 765 -69.18 27.11 -55.16
CA ALA A 765 -70.53 27.33 -55.63
C ALA A 765 -71.57 27.13 -54.50
N LEU A 766 -71.43 26.07 -53.68
CA LEU A 766 -72.26 25.87 -52.49
C LEU A 766 -72.15 27.03 -51.50
N LYS A 767 -70.92 27.46 -51.21
CA LYS A 767 -70.67 28.59 -50.30
C LYS A 767 -71.28 29.89 -50.83
N GLU A 768 -71.19 30.12 -52.13
CA GLU A 768 -71.71 31.31 -52.80
C GLU A 768 -73.24 31.35 -52.77
N VAL A 769 -73.92 30.27 -53.18
CA VAL A 769 -75.40 30.17 -53.18
C VAL A 769 -75.98 30.30 -51.77
N LEU A 770 -75.35 29.64 -50.80
CA LEU A 770 -75.79 29.63 -49.40
C LEU A 770 -75.39 30.89 -48.63
N SER A 771 -74.60 31.80 -49.23
CA SER A 771 -74.20 33.07 -48.58
C SER A 771 -75.30 34.14 -48.60
N GLY A 772 -76.40 33.92 -49.33
CA GLY A 772 -77.51 34.86 -49.49
C GLY A 772 -77.19 35.93 -50.55
N LEU A 773 -77.13 35.52 -51.82
CA LEU A 773 -76.85 36.41 -52.94
C LEU A 773 -77.93 37.49 -53.09
N VAL A 774 -77.54 38.70 -53.46
CA VAL A 774 -78.44 39.83 -53.66
C VAL A 774 -78.45 40.22 -55.12
N LYS A 775 -79.58 39.98 -55.79
CA LYS A 775 -79.82 40.45 -57.15
C LYS A 775 -79.91 41.98 -57.15
N VAL A 776 -79.11 42.63 -58.00
CA VAL A 776 -79.21 44.07 -58.28
C VAL A 776 -79.63 44.22 -59.74
N PRO A 777 -80.92 44.46 -60.02
CA PRO A 777 -81.39 44.66 -61.38
C PRO A 777 -80.93 46.03 -61.89
N VAL A 778 -80.43 46.06 -63.13
CA VAL A 778 -80.09 47.28 -63.86
C VAL A 778 -80.96 47.35 -65.09
N LYS A 779 -81.96 48.24 -65.06
CA LYS A 779 -82.84 48.45 -66.23
C LYS A 779 -82.12 49.28 -67.28
N ALA A 780 -82.24 48.88 -68.55
CA ALA A 780 -81.60 49.60 -69.65
C ALA A 780 -81.93 51.11 -69.71
N VAL A 781 -83.17 51.49 -69.38
CA VAL A 781 -83.62 52.89 -69.40
C VAL A 781 -83.01 53.72 -68.26
N GLU A 782 -82.93 53.14 -67.06
CA GLU A 782 -82.33 53.80 -65.89
C GLU A 782 -80.82 53.98 -66.07
N LEU A 783 -80.16 52.98 -66.66
CA LEU A 783 -78.75 53.07 -67.06
C LEU A 783 -78.54 54.13 -68.16
N GLN A 784 -79.41 54.20 -69.17
CA GLN A 784 -79.35 55.23 -70.21
C GLN A 784 -79.50 56.64 -69.61
N HIS A 785 -80.40 56.82 -68.65
CA HIS A 785 -80.59 58.10 -67.96
C HIS A 785 -79.38 58.45 -67.07
N ALA A 786 -78.83 57.48 -66.32
CA ALA A 786 -77.64 57.67 -65.50
C ALA A 786 -76.39 58.04 -66.34
N LEU A 787 -76.35 57.57 -67.60
CA LEU A 787 -75.28 57.87 -68.55
C LEU A 787 -75.60 59.08 -69.47
N GLN A 788 -76.77 59.70 -69.34
CA GLN A 788 -77.19 60.83 -70.19
C GLN A 788 -76.42 62.10 -69.84
N VAL A 789 -75.92 62.82 -70.85
CA VAL A 789 -75.12 64.03 -70.65
C VAL A 789 -75.98 65.28 -70.81
N THR A 790 -76.16 66.05 -69.74
CA THR A 790 -77.07 67.21 -69.69
C THR A 790 -76.41 68.56 -70.00
N GLY A 791 -75.16 68.59 -70.49
CA GLY A 791 -74.40 69.85 -70.67
C GLY A 791 -73.28 69.86 -71.73
N GLY A 792 -73.35 69.04 -72.79
CA GLY A 792 -72.32 68.95 -73.85
C GLY A 792 -71.76 67.53 -74.03
N PRO A 793 -70.76 67.28 -74.89
CA PRO A 793 -70.12 65.97 -75.03
C PRO A 793 -69.26 65.61 -73.80
N ALA A 794 -69.30 64.35 -73.35
CA ALA A 794 -68.53 63.85 -72.19
C ALA A 794 -67.26 63.09 -72.59
N THR A 795 -66.22 63.11 -71.74
CA THR A 795 -64.99 62.33 -71.95
C THR A 795 -65.16 60.85 -71.53
N PRO A 796 -64.32 59.91 -72.03
CA PRO A 796 -64.41 58.51 -71.63
C PRO A 796 -64.26 58.27 -70.12
N MET A 797 -63.45 59.07 -69.43
CA MET A 797 -63.26 58.97 -67.98
C MET A 797 -64.49 59.46 -67.22
N GLU A 798 -65.15 60.50 -67.69
CA GLU A 798 -66.43 60.96 -67.12
C GLU A 798 -67.54 59.91 -67.29
N MET A 799 -67.57 59.21 -68.42
CA MET A 799 -68.55 58.13 -68.66
C MET A 799 -68.30 56.92 -67.76
N LYS A 800 -67.04 56.50 -67.58
CA LYS A 800 -66.69 55.42 -66.63
C LYS A 800 -67.04 55.80 -65.20
N LYS A 801 -66.69 57.02 -64.77
CA LYS A 801 -66.98 57.49 -63.42
C LYS A 801 -68.48 57.55 -63.14
N ARG A 802 -69.30 57.99 -64.11
CA ARG A 802 -70.76 57.95 -63.98
C ARG A 802 -71.31 56.54 -63.88
N PHE A 803 -70.75 55.59 -64.63
CA PHE A 803 -71.11 54.18 -64.52
C PHE A 803 -70.75 53.60 -63.14
N GLU A 804 -69.53 53.88 -62.64
CA GLU A 804 -69.09 53.49 -61.31
C GLU A 804 -69.99 54.11 -60.22
N GLU A 805 -70.27 55.41 -60.27
CA GLU A 805 -71.16 56.11 -59.32
C GLU A 805 -72.58 55.53 -59.34
N TYR A 806 -73.09 55.13 -60.50
CA TYR A 806 -74.39 54.47 -60.64
C TYR A 806 -74.40 53.07 -60.01
N ILE A 807 -73.37 52.26 -60.26
CA ILE A 807 -73.23 50.93 -59.64
C ILE A 807 -73.05 51.06 -58.12
N ASP A 808 -72.21 51.99 -57.65
CA ASP A 808 -72.00 52.25 -56.23
C ASP A 808 -73.30 52.69 -55.54
N GLN A 809 -74.13 53.49 -56.23
CA GLN A 809 -75.44 53.89 -55.71
C GLN A 809 -76.40 52.69 -55.60
N LEU A 810 -76.43 51.80 -56.59
CA LEU A 810 -77.28 50.60 -56.58
C LEU A 810 -76.84 49.52 -55.57
N THR A 811 -75.56 49.52 -55.24
CA THR A 811 -74.92 48.57 -54.32
C THR A 811 -74.68 49.14 -52.92
N LYS A 812 -74.99 50.42 -52.70
CA LYS A 812 -74.83 51.11 -51.42
C LYS A 812 -75.55 50.38 -50.28
N GLY A 813 -74.80 50.06 -49.23
CA GLY A 813 -75.31 49.36 -48.04
C GLY A 813 -75.47 47.84 -48.21
N LYS A 814 -75.09 47.27 -49.37
CA LYS A 814 -75.03 45.82 -49.62
C LYS A 814 -73.59 45.33 -49.54
N ASP A 815 -73.40 44.06 -49.19
CA ASP A 815 -72.08 43.40 -49.20
C ASP A 815 -71.62 43.17 -50.65
N PRO A 816 -70.53 43.80 -51.12
CA PRO A 816 -70.05 43.64 -52.49
C PRO A 816 -69.77 42.19 -52.87
N ALA A 817 -69.40 41.32 -51.92
CA ALA A 817 -69.13 39.91 -52.19
C ALA A 817 -70.40 39.14 -52.61
N LYS A 818 -71.57 39.58 -52.15
CA LYS A 818 -72.88 38.92 -52.35
C LYS A 818 -73.72 39.52 -53.47
N VAL A 819 -73.33 40.69 -53.99
CA VAL A 819 -74.07 41.37 -55.04
C VAL A 819 -73.83 40.70 -56.40
N ARG A 820 -74.91 40.41 -57.13
CA ARG A 820 -74.87 39.98 -58.53
C ARG A 820 -75.71 40.96 -59.37
N ILE A 821 -75.05 41.70 -60.27
CA ILE A 821 -75.69 42.69 -61.12
C ILE A 821 -76.31 41.97 -62.32
N VAL A 822 -77.62 42.13 -62.53
CA VAL A 822 -78.37 41.50 -63.62
C VAL A 822 -78.96 42.60 -64.48
N MET A 823 -78.70 42.56 -65.79
CA MET A 823 -79.31 43.49 -66.75
C MET A 823 -80.76 43.07 -67.03
N GLU A 824 -81.71 43.99 -66.87
CA GLU A 824 -83.14 43.77 -67.12
C GLU A 824 -83.68 44.63 -68.28
#